data_AF-A0A1I5UYN8-F1
#
_entry.id   AF-A0A1I5UYN8-F1
#
_cell.length_a   1.000
_cell.length_b   1.000
_cell.length_c   1.000
_cell.angle_alpha   90.00
_cell.angle_beta   90.00
_cell.angle_gamma   90.00
#
_symmetry.space_group_name_H-M   'P 1'
#
loop_
_entity.id
_entity.type
_entity.pdbx_description
1 polymer ?
#
loop_
_entity_poly.entity_id
_entity_poly.type
_entity_poly.pdbx_seq_one_letter_code
_entity_poly.pdbx_strand_id
1 'polypeptide(L)'
;MIKLKKTYLLLAFVLGLSGFAVAQSAAKPDIPLVRVYFHEKIDSTQKLIRKLDGKNDEFFKPADNDDLNNRLDKALTERVDSIQDAIESSKITDNNDKIRYLRGLNEALQRFYIGFKYQTVKSPVLLEVVSGYKNCMVLDQKKQSIFPEIKKHSYDAGDILVNAYAFNDNEGLQASKDFLTLKVCHEHPDRMMTILSKNPDFPYTDSLIVVAAHTRPDDLYTYAAAYNKFAERIRNSSDSLVQLIVRISKMPTGRMFFPFLDNLSNNKISFDEVETALKDDEKYYSLLVKTEIDYADRVRRRDTPLSIIALRRKLADKASEVYVNVINGLHESPDNIRFRKIVNLSPQELYYLAVMTEDVIYTSSYTHGVYPFIWKKMKTGKGGDSLLLSVKFDYFRKWVKMAANYNTLDDFLKRMDKGNAQILMKAFVNGLEKSATLEDAVDVADSYASINDKAIQSLVLNQVQNNLQQSKQTANKKAEDIYDILNTLFLSIDSSNHIDLSEKLGIPPIYFMPNKDMRDAKGRIIIQQFFYGDEDGRTFFPMFVNSFRNGNWKMQSNNQWVTISSTKGVPVTIYTNKPLDEKQGLDAQAQGALNQYLYDNDLNPTMVIHRGHSYWLPSTLDQLSDSARLVMLGSCGAYQNLSKVLQICPTAQIISSKQTGAGNINQPMINTIIDELRQGKDLNWPVMWKRFGVLFNHGDLFNDYVPPYRNLGAVFIMAYQKEVMNEED
;
A
#
# COMPACT_ATOMS: atom_id res chain seq x y z
N MET A 1 -37.75 -5.05 81.91
CA MET A 1 -37.96 -5.36 80.47
C MET A 1 -39.45 -5.34 80.19
N ILE A 2 -39.90 -4.97 78.98
CA ILE A 2 -41.31 -4.67 78.61
C ILE A 2 -41.77 -3.25 79.02
N LYS A 3 -41.07 -2.22 78.53
CA LYS A 3 -41.66 -0.88 78.30
C LYS A 3 -40.84 -0.01 77.33
N LEU A 4 -39.57 -0.38 77.09
CA LEU A 4 -38.67 0.31 76.15
C LEU A 4 -38.68 -0.24 74.70
N LYS A 5 -39.63 -1.13 74.33
CA LYS A 5 -39.72 -1.71 72.97
C LYS A 5 -40.86 -1.15 72.09
N LYS A 6 -41.74 -0.29 72.63
CA LYS A 6 -42.86 0.28 71.85
C LYS A 6 -42.58 1.66 71.24
N THR A 7 -41.62 2.42 71.76
CA THR A 7 -41.32 3.78 71.26
C THR A 7 -40.43 3.78 70.01
N TYR A 8 -39.56 2.77 69.85
CA TYR A 8 -38.72 2.64 68.65
C TYR A 8 -39.44 2.06 67.43
N LEU A 9 -40.56 1.34 67.63
CA LEU A 9 -41.37 0.82 66.53
C LEU A 9 -42.22 1.90 65.86
N LEU A 10 -42.60 2.95 66.59
CA LEU A 10 -43.39 4.06 66.04
C LEU A 10 -42.52 5.07 65.27
N LEU A 11 -41.26 5.29 65.68
CA LEU A 11 -40.35 6.19 64.99
C LEU A 11 -39.83 5.60 63.66
N ALA A 12 -39.70 4.28 63.56
CA ALA A 12 -39.34 3.58 62.32
C ALA A 12 -40.48 3.55 61.29
N PHE A 13 -41.75 3.70 61.72
CA PHE A 13 -42.90 3.70 60.81
C PHE A 13 -43.16 5.09 60.19
N VAL A 14 -42.78 6.18 60.87
CA VAL A 14 -42.95 7.54 60.34
C VAL A 14 -41.81 7.95 59.40
N LEU A 15 -40.60 7.40 59.57
CA LEU A 15 -39.48 7.61 58.62
C LEU A 15 -39.51 6.67 57.40
N GLY A 16 -40.39 5.66 57.40
CA GLY A 16 -40.62 4.78 56.24
C GLY A 16 -41.64 5.30 55.21
N LEU A 17 -42.34 6.40 55.51
CA LEU A 17 -43.40 6.94 54.65
C LEU A 17 -42.99 8.16 53.81
N SER A 18 -41.72 8.60 53.88
CA SER A 18 -41.16 9.62 52.99
C SER A 18 -40.33 9.06 51.82
N GLY A 19 -40.26 7.72 51.67
CA GLY A 19 -39.46 7.03 50.65
C GLY A 19 -40.21 6.55 49.41
N PHE A 20 -41.51 6.81 49.29
CA PHE A 20 -42.30 6.47 48.10
C PHE A 20 -42.88 7.73 47.44
N ALA A 21 -41.99 8.63 47.03
CA ALA A 21 -42.25 9.37 45.80
C ALA A 21 -42.10 8.36 44.65
N VAL A 22 -43.18 7.63 44.36
CA VAL A 22 -43.34 6.99 43.07
C VAL A 22 -43.17 8.12 42.06
N ALA A 23 -42.10 8.06 41.27
CA ALA A 23 -42.05 8.79 40.02
C ALA A 23 -43.24 8.31 39.21
N GLN A 24 -44.34 9.05 39.27
CA GLN A 24 -45.44 8.93 38.32
C GLN A 24 -44.78 9.07 36.95
N SER A 25 -44.70 7.96 36.19
CA SER A 25 -44.52 8.07 34.75
C SER A 25 -45.65 8.98 34.29
N ALA A 26 -45.30 10.15 33.74
CA ALA A 26 -46.28 11.03 33.11
C ALA A 26 -47.15 10.16 32.20
N ALA A 27 -48.47 10.21 32.38
CA ALA A 27 -49.39 9.49 31.50
C ALA A 27 -49.05 9.88 30.05
N LYS A 28 -48.84 8.88 29.17
CA LYS A 28 -48.61 9.13 27.74
C LYS A 28 -49.71 10.07 27.24
N PRO A 29 -49.38 11.13 26.47
CA PRO A 29 -50.39 12.05 25.94
C PRO A 29 -51.47 11.26 25.21
N ASP A 30 -52.73 11.67 25.31
CA ASP A 30 -53.82 11.05 24.52
C ASP A 30 -53.58 11.37 23.03
N ILE A 31 -53.08 10.39 22.26
CA ILE A 31 -52.71 10.55 20.85
C ILE A 31 -53.98 10.41 20.01
N PRO A 32 -54.38 11.43 19.24
CA PRO A 32 -55.53 11.32 18.33
C PRO A 32 -55.35 10.18 17.32
N LEU A 33 -56.44 9.45 17.07
CA LEU A 33 -56.45 8.24 16.24
C LEU A 33 -55.76 8.41 14.86
N VAL A 34 -55.90 9.59 14.25
CA VAL A 34 -55.30 9.93 12.94
C VAL A 34 -53.77 10.00 12.95
N ARG A 35 -53.13 10.10 14.12
CA ARG A 35 -51.67 10.17 14.28
C ARG A 35 -51.05 8.87 14.77
N VAL A 36 -51.83 7.96 15.37
CA VAL A 36 -51.36 6.67 15.91
C VAL A 36 -50.54 5.89 14.87
N TYR A 37 -50.99 5.87 13.61
CA TYR A 37 -50.27 5.23 12.52
C TYR A 37 -48.82 5.72 12.35
N PHE A 38 -48.54 7.01 12.57
CA PHE A 38 -47.19 7.56 12.39
C PHE A 38 -46.27 7.19 13.56
N HIS A 39 -46.80 7.14 14.79
CA HIS A 39 -46.06 6.62 15.95
C HIS A 39 -45.71 5.13 15.76
N GLU A 40 -46.67 4.32 15.31
CA GLU A 40 -46.43 2.89 15.02
C GLU A 40 -45.36 2.67 13.93
N LYS A 41 -45.25 3.58 12.96
CA LYS A 41 -44.19 3.54 11.95
C LYS A 41 -42.82 3.84 12.54
N ILE A 42 -42.72 4.83 13.42
CA ILE A 42 -41.47 5.16 14.12
C ILE A 42 -41.03 3.96 14.98
N ASP A 43 -41.95 3.40 15.76
CA ASP A 43 -41.69 2.22 16.60
C ASP A 43 -41.23 1.02 15.77
N SER A 44 -41.84 0.81 14.60
CA SER A 44 -41.44 -0.23 13.65
C SER A 44 -40.02 -0.01 13.13
N THR A 45 -39.64 1.24 12.82
CA THR A 45 -38.29 1.59 12.38
C THR A 45 -37.26 1.44 13.51
N GLN A 46 -37.57 1.84 14.74
CA GLN A 46 -36.70 1.62 15.90
C GLN A 46 -36.40 0.12 16.08
N LYS A 47 -37.42 -0.75 15.95
CA LYS A 47 -37.26 -2.22 16.00
C LYS A 47 -36.38 -2.76 14.87
N LEU A 48 -36.45 -2.18 13.67
CA LEU A 48 -35.58 -2.56 12.56
C LEU A 48 -34.12 -2.16 12.82
N ILE A 49 -33.89 -0.99 13.40
CA ILE A 49 -32.53 -0.51 13.72
C ILE A 49 -31.89 -1.37 14.81
N ARG A 50 -32.61 -1.73 15.87
CA ARG A 50 -32.08 -2.58 16.96
C ARG A 50 -31.50 -3.90 16.44
N LYS A 51 -32.15 -4.51 15.45
CA LYS A 51 -31.70 -5.78 14.84
C LYS A 51 -30.42 -5.67 14.00
N LEU A 52 -29.90 -4.47 13.75
CA LEU A 52 -28.72 -4.26 12.89
C LEU A 52 -27.39 -4.63 13.57
N ASP A 53 -27.36 -4.83 14.90
CA ASP A 53 -26.15 -5.29 15.61
C ASP A 53 -25.96 -6.82 15.59
N GLY A 54 -26.85 -7.54 14.90
CA GLY A 54 -26.79 -8.98 14.73
C GLY A 54 -27.25 -9.78 15.95
N LYS A 55 -27.70 -9.13 17.02
CA LYS A 55 -28.23 -9.77 18.22
C LYS A 55 -29.76 -9.71 18.24
N ASN A 56 -30.37 -10.76 18.79
CA ASN A 56 -31.82 -10.82 18.94
C ASN A 56 -32.21 -10.41 20.36
N ASP A 57 -31.92 -9.16 20.72
CA ASP A 57 -32.29 -8.55 22.00
C ASP A 57 -33.02 -7.20 21.78
N GLU A 58 -33.34 -6.50 22.87
CA GLU A 58 -34.06 -5.22 22.81
C GLU A 58 -33.14 -4.00 22.75
N PHE A 59 -31.83 -4.19 22.62
CA PHE A 59 -30.84 -3.13 22.63
C PHE A 59 -30.28 -2.86 21.22
N PHE A 60 -29.61 -1.73 21.05
CA PHE A 60 -28.79 -1.45 19.87
C PHE A 60 -27.34 -1.18 20.29
N LYS A 61 -26.48 -2.21 20.17
CA LYS A 61 -25.08 -2.17 20.62
C LYS A 61 -24.09 -2.58 19.52
N PRO A 62 -23.96 -1.78 18.45
CA PRO A 62 -23.20 -2.16 17.25
C PRO A 62 -21.68 -1.91 17.33
N ALA A 63 -21.16 -1.27 18.38
CA ALA A 63 -19.75 -0.90 18.49
C ALA A 63 -19.02 -1.72 19.56
N ASP A 64 -17.70 -1.77 19.51
CA ASP A 64 -16.88 -2.43 20.54
C ASP A 64 -16.70 -1.57 21.82
N ASN A 65 -17.35 -0.40 21.86
CA ASN A 65 -17.27 0.55 22.96
C ASN A 65 -18.62 0.64 23.70
N ASP A 66 -18.61 0.24 24.97
CA ASP A 66 -19.81 0.19 25.82
C ASP A 66 -20.43 1.58 26.10
N ASP A 67 -19.63 2.64 26.26
CA ASP A 67 -20.17 4.00 26.45
C ASP A 67 -20.93 4.46 25.20
N LEU A 68 -20.32 4.26 24.02
CA LEU A 68 -20.94 4.59 22.75
C LEU A 68 -22.23 3.78 22.55
N ASN A 69 -22.20 2.47 22.82
CA ASN A 69 -23.38 1.61 22.74
C ASN A 69 -24.52 2.09 23.65
N ASN A 70 -24.23 2.40 24.90
CA ASN A 70 -25.24 2.91 25.83
C ASN A 70 -25.84 4.24 25.36
N ARG A 71 -25.03 5.11 24.75
CA ARG A 71 -25.52 6.38 24.17
C ARG A 71 -26.37 6.17 22.92
N LEU A 72 -25.99 5.23 22.06
CA LEU A 72 -26.72 4.88 20.84
C LEU A 72 -28.07 4.28 21.16
N ASP A 73 -28.11 3.33 22.09
CA ASP A 73 -29.34 2.71 22.56
C ASP A 73 -30.30 3.75 23.14
N LYS A 74 -29.83 4.60 24.08
CA LYS A 74 -30.64 5.69 24.62
C LYS A 74 -31.10 6.70 23.58
N ALA A 75 -30.28 6.98 22.56
CA ALA A 75 -30.71 7.85 21.48
C ALA A 75 -31.84 7.23 20.67
N LEU A 76 -31.76 5.92 20.39
CA LEU A 76 -32.77 5.19 19.64
C LEU A 76 -34.07 4.99 20.43
N THR A 77 -33.98 4.71 21.73
CA THR A 77 -35.12 4.31 22.56
C THR A 77 -35.73 5.50 23.29
N GLU A 78 -34.98 6.16 24.16
CA GLU A 78 -35.51 7.24 25.01
C GLU A 78 -35.66 8.56 24.25
N ARG A 79 -34.68 8.95 23.43
CA ARG A 79 -34.67 10.29 22.81
C ARG A 79 -35.60 10.40 21.61
N VAL A 80 -35.73 9.36 20.79
CA VAL A 80 -36.72 9.33 19.71
C VAL A 80 -38.13 9.45 20.29
N ASP A 81 -38.46 8.68 21.32
CA ASP A 81 -39.76 8.72 21.98
C ASP A 81 -40.03 10.09 22.61
N SER A 82 -39.00 10.71 23.22
CA SER A 82 -39.11 12.08 23.72
C SER A 82 -39.41 13.12 22.62
N ILE A 83 -38.97 12.89 21.37
CA ILE A 83 -39.34 13.76 20.25
C ILE A 83 -40.80 13.54 19.87
N GLN A 84 -41.27 12.29 19.84
CA GLN A 84 -42.68 11.95 19.60
C GLN A 84 -43.58 12.65 20.62
N ASP A 85 -43.25 12.53 21.91
CA ASP A 85 -43.98 13.20 23.00
C ASP A 85 -43.95 14.73 22.86
N ALA A 86 -42.79 15.30 22.52
CA ALA A 86 -42.65 16.74 22.32
C ALA A 86 -43.52 17.28 21.17
N ILE A 87 -43.68 16.52 20.08
CA ILE A 87 -44.58 16.86 18.97
C ILE A 87 -46.03 16.85 19.47
N GLU A 88 -46.42 15.84 20.23
CA GLU A 88 -47.80 15.72 20.73
C GLU A 88 -48.14 16.81 21.75
N SER A 89 -47.23 17.12 22.68
CA SER A 89 -47.40 18.17 23.68
C SER A 89 -47.18 19.59 23.15
N SER A 90 -46.78 19.75 21.88
CA SER A 90 -46.50 21.07 21.30
C SER A 90 -47.76 21.93 21.12
N LYS A 91 -47.57 23.25 21.07
CA LYS A 91 -48.63 24.24 20.78
C LYS A 91 -49.05 24.27 19.30
N ILE A 92 -48.57 23.34 18.48
CA ILE A 92 -48.99 23.22 17.07
C ILE A 92 -50.46 22.85 17.03
N THR A 93 -51.28 23.72 16.45
CA THR A 93 -52.74 23.52 16.33
C THR A 93 -53.12 22.80 15.04
N ASP A 94 -52.31 22.90 13.99
CA ASP A 94 -52.53 22.16 12.74
C ASP A 94 -52.10 20.69 12.89
N ASN A 95 -53.06 19.79 12.67
CA ASN A 95 -52.83 18.35 12.68
C ASN A 95 -51.82 17.92 11.60
N ASN A 96 -51.84 18.58 10.44
CA ASN A 96 -50.94 18.23 9.33
C ASN A 96 -49.48 18.55 9.65
N ASP A 97 -49.22 19.60 10.42
CA ASP A 97 -47.87 19.93 10.88
C ASP A 97 -47.31 18.88 11.86
N LYS A 98 -48.14 18.40 12.80
CA LYS A 98 -47.73 17.29 13.68
C LYS A 98 -47.43 16.02 12.89
N ILE A 99 -48.27 15.69 11.92
CA ILE A 99 -48.05 14.56 11.01
C ILE A 99 -46.76 14.74 10.20
N ARG A 100 -46.51 15.95 9.68
CA ARG A 100 -45.28 16.29 8.93
C ARG A 100 -44.03 16.02 9.74
N TYR A 101 -43.99 16.40 11.02
CA TYR A 101 -42.84 16.11 11.89
C TYR A 101 -42.73 14.62 12.25
N LEU A 102 -43.82 13.92 12.59
CA LEU A 102 -43.74 12.48 12.88
C LEU A 102 -43.26 11.69 11.66
N ARG A 103 -43.79 12.00 10.47
CA ARG A 103 -43.35 11.41 9.21
C ARG A 103 -41.88 11.70 8.94
N GLY A 104 -41.44 12.95 9.09
CA GLY A 104 -40.04 13.32 8.85
C GLY A 104 -39.06 12.63 9.80
N LEU A 105 -39.44 12.44 11.07
CA LEU A 105 -38.64 11.70 12.05
C LEU A 105 -38.48 10.24 11.60
N ASN A 106 -39.57 9.60 11.19
CA ASN A 106 -39.53 8.23 10.68
C ASN A 106 -38.64 8.12 9.42
N GLU A 107 -38.75 9.07 8.49
CA GLU A 107 -37.92 9.08 7.27
C GLU A 107 -36.42 9.26 7.59
N ALA A 108 -36.07 10.12 8.55
CA ALA A 108 -34.69 10.28 8.98
C ALA A 108 -34.13 8.97 9.57
N LEU A 109 -34.91 8.29 10.42
CA LEU A 109 -34.53 6.99 10.98
C LEU A 109 -34.43 5.90 9.91
N GLN A 110 -35.33 5.88 8.92
CA GLN A 110 -35.27 4.93 7.79
C GLN A 110 -34.02 5.15 6.92
N ARG A 111 -33.63 6.41 6.67
CA ARG A 111 -32.39 6.72 5.94
C ARG A 111 -31.16 6.25 6.72
N PHE A 112 -31.12 6.47 8.04
CA PHE A 112 -30.07 5.91 8.89
C PHE A 112 -30.05 4.37 8.83
N TYR A 113 -31.21 3.72 8.98
CA TYR A 113 -31.34 2.26 8.91
C TYR A 113 -30.75 1.70 7.60
N ILE A 114 -31.14 2.27 6.46
CA ILE A 114 -30.64 1.85 5.14
C ILE A 114 -29.14 2.09 5.04
N GLY A 115 -28.67 3.29 5.42
CA GLY A 115 -27.26 3.65 5.33
C GLY A 115 -26.36 2.78 6.21
N PHE A 116 -26.78 2.49 7.43
CA PHE A 116 -26.04 1.61 8.34
C PHE A 116 -26.02 0.17 7.83
N LYS A 117 -27.17 -0.34 7.37
CA LYS A 117 -27.30 -1.70 6.83
C LYS A 117 -26.36 -1.95 5.64
N TYR A 118 -26.18 -0.95 4.77
CA TYR A 118 -25.28 -1.03 3.61
C TYR A 118 -23.89 -0.44 3.87
N GLN A 119 -23.55 -0.19 5.14
CA GLN A 119 -22.23 0.31 5.57
C GLN A 119 -21.83 1.65 4.93
N THR A 120 -22.80 2.45 4.48
CA THR A 120 -22.55 3.81 3.97
C THR A 120 -22.63 4.87 5.06
N VAL A 121 -23.12 4.52 6.25
CA VAL A 121 -23.26 5.41 7.42
C VAL A 121 -22.75 4.68 8.67
N LYS A 122 -21.94 5.36 9.50
CA LYS A 122 -21.40 4.80 10.74
C LYS A 122 -22.37 4.93 11.92
N SER A 123 -22.22 4.08 12.95
CA SER A 123 -23.13 4.07 14.11
C SER A 123 -23.24 5.42 14.85
N PRO A 124 -22.17 6.23 15.06
CA PRO A 124 -22.29 7.49 15.79
C PRO A 124 -23.22 8.52 15.13
N VAL A 125 -23.46 8.40 13.82
CA VAL A 125 -24.35 9.28 13.05
C VAL A 125 -25.78 9.26 13.62
N LEU A 126 -26.22 8.17 14.25
CA LEU A 126 -27.54 8.11 14.90
C LEU A 126 -27.71 9.18 15.98
N LEU A 127 -26.66 9.44 16.76
CA LEU A 127 -26.69 10.45 17.84
C LEU A 127 -26.91 11.85 17.26
N GLU A 128 -26.24 12.14 16.14
CA GLU A 128 -26.33 13.40 15.41
C GLU A 128 -27.69 13.55 14.73
N VAL A 129 -28.20 12.50 14.07
CA VAL A 129 -29.52 12.52 13.42
C VAL A 129 -30.63 12.78 14.44
N VAL A 130 -30.65 12.08 15.58
CA VAL A 130 -31.72 12.24 16.57
C VAL A 130 -31.68 13.64 17.21
N SER A 131 -30.49 14.11 17.61
CA SER A 131 -30.35 15.43 18.23
C SER A 131 -30.57 16.56 17.22
N GLY A 132 -30.01 16.45 16.02
CA GLY A 132 -30.18 17.39 14.93
C GLY A 132 -31.62 17.49 14.45
N TYR A 133 -32.34 16.37 14.34
CA TYR A 133 -33.76 16.38 13.96
C TYR A 133 -34.60 17.20 14.95
N LYS A 134 -34.41 16.97 16.25
CA LYS A 134 -35.08 17.72 17.31
C LYS A 134 -34.79 19.22 17.21
N ASN A 135 -33.53 19.60 17.01
CA ASN A 135 -33.14 21.00 16.92
C ASN A 135 -33.66 21.67 15.65
N CYS A 136 -33.59 21.00 14.50
CA CYS A 136 -34.18 21.46 13.24
C CYS A 136 -35.68 21.65 13.36
N MET A 137 -36.40 20.71 14.02
CA MET A 137 -37.82 20.84 14.30
C MET A 137 -38.14 22.09 15.14
N VAL A 138 -37.36 22.37 16.19
CA VAL A 138 -37.55 23.57 17.02
C VAL A 138 -37.32 24.86 16.24
N LEU A 139 -36.33 24.90 15.34
CA LEU A 139 -36.08 26.04 14.46
C LEU A 139 -37.20 26.23 13.45
N ASP A 140 -37.64 25.15 12.81
CA ASP A 140 -38.70 25.15 11.82
C ASP A 140 -40.05 25.61 12.41
N GLN A 141 -40.40 25.15 13.62
CA GLN A 141 -41.57 25.62 14.36
C GLN A 141 -41.55 27.13 14.64
N LYS A 142 -40.36 27.73 14.78
CA LYS A 142 -40.16 29.18 14.94
C LYS A 142 -40.04 29.91 13.61
N LYS A 143 -40.20 29.21 12.48
CA LYS A 143 -39.97 29.71 11.11
C LYS A 143 -38.58 30.29 10.92
N GLN A 144 -37.58 29.65 11.55
CA GLN A 144 -36.18 30.00 11.43
C GLN A 144 -35.46 29.00 10.52
N SER A 145 -34.46 29.48 9.80
CA SER A 145 -33.52 28.65 9.05
C SER A 145 -32.93 27.51 9.87
N ILE A 146 -32.97 26.28 9.33
CA ILE A 146 -32.28 25.10 9.89
C ILE A 146 -30.76 25.10 9.64
N PHE A 147 -30.27 25.99 8.76
CA PHE A 147 -28.88 26.00 8.32
C PHE A 147 -27.85 26.06 9.47
N PRO A 148 -28.02 26.89 10.52
CA PRO A 148 -27.08 26.92 11.65
C PRO A 148 -26.98 25.60 12.41
N GLU A 149 -28.03 24.79 12.38
CA GLU A 149 -28.03 23.46 13.00
C GLU A 149 -27.31 22.44 12.12
N ILE A 150 -27.62 22.40 10.82
CA ILE A 150 -26.97 21.47 9.87
C ILE A 150 -25.45 21.63 9.87
N LYS A 151 -24.93 22.85 10.02
CA LYS A 151 -23.48 23.13 10.09
C LYS A 151 -22.74 22.39 11.22
N LYS A 152 -23.44 21.97 12.29
CA LYS A 152 -22.83 21.35 13.46
C LYS A 152 -22.60 19.84 13.31
N HIS A 153 -23.25 19.22 12.33
CA HIS A 153 -23.29 17.77 12.16
C HIS A 153 -22.36 17.29 11.05
N SER A 154 -21.99 16.01 11.08
CA SER A 154 -21.29 15.29 10.01
C SER A 154 -22.04 15.36 8.68
N TYR A 155 -21.34 15.10 7.57
CA TYR A 155 -21.98 15.08 6.24
C TYR A 155 -23.16 14.10 6.21
N ASP A 156 -22.96 12.86 6.69
CA ASP A 156 -23.98 11.82 6.69
C ASP A 156 -25.23 12.21 7.50
N ALA A 157 -25.03 12.76 8.71
CA ALA A 157 -26.13 13.24 9.53
C ALA A 157 -26.87 14.41 8.87
N GLY A 158 -26.12 15.38 8.33
CA GLY A 158 -26.67 16.53 7.62
C GLY A 158 -27.48 16.12 6.39
N ASP A 159 -26.96 15.20 5.57
CA ASP A 159 -27.65 14.70 4.36
C ASP A 159 -28.97 14.00 4.72
N ILE A 160 -28.98 13.20 5.79
CA ILE A 160 -30.20 12.58 6.30
C ILE A 160 -31.23 13.66 6.70
N LEU A 161 -30.78 14.69 7.42
CA LEU A 161 -31.66 15.75 7.94
C LEU A 161 -32.25 16.62 6.82
N VAL A 162 -31.45 17.10 5.87
CA VAL A 162 -31.95 17.95 4.77
C VAL A 162 -32.84 17.20 3.79
N ASN A 163 -32.79 15.87 3.78
CA ASN A 163 -33.65 15.03 2.95
C ASN A 163 -34.83 14.42 3.72
N ALA A 164 -35.09 14.87 4.96
CA ALA A 164 -36.29 14.53 5.71
C ALA A 164 -37.46 15.41 5.26
N TYR A 165 -38.60 14.81 4.93
CA TYR A 165 -39.78 15.53 4.41
C TYR A 165 -40.23 16.71 5.28
N ALA A 166 -39.99 16.62 6.60
CA ALA A 166 -40.35 17.67 7.53
C ALA A 166 -39.76 19.05 7.20
N PHE A 167 -38.63 19.14 6.52
CA PHE A 167 -37.93 20.41 6.32
C PHE A 167 -37.94 20.92 4.86
N ASN A 168 -38.76 20.32 4.00
CA ASN A 168 -38.81 20.66 2.57
C ASN A 168 -39.12 22.14 2.29
N ASP A 169 -39.94 22.77 3.13
CA ASP A 169 -40.37 24.16 2.97
C ASP A 169 -39.55 25.15 3.82
N ASN A 170 -38.51 24.69 4.52
CA ASN A 170 -37.70 25.56 5.38
C ASN A 170 -36.79 26.48 4.55
N GLU A 171 -36.74 27.78 4.88
CA GLU A 171 -35.90 28.77 4.19
C GLU A 171 -34.40 28.43 4.17
N GLY A 172 -33.93 27.66 5.16
CA GLY A 172 -32.53 27.25 5.29
C GLY A 172 -32.15 26.02 4.46
N LEU A 173 -33.10 25.38 3.79
CA LEU A 173 -32.88 24.09 3.14
C LEU A 173 -31.84 24.15 2.01
N GLN A 174 -31.97 25.11 1.10
CA GLN A 174 -31.06 25.22 -0.04
C GLN A 174 -29.63 25.53 0.41
N ALA A 175 -29.46 26.50 1.33
CA ALA A 175 -28.15 26.82 1.91
C ALA A 175 -27.53 25.62 2.64
N SER A 176 -28.34 24.78 3.28
CA SER A 176 -27.90 23.54 3.92
C SER A 176 -27.41 22.51 2.92
N LYS A 177 -28.16 22.28 1.83
CA LYS A 177 -27.75 21.38 0.74
C LYS A 177 -26.46 21.86 0.07
N ASP A 178 -26.33 23.15 -0.16
CA ASP A 178 -25.15 23.73 -0.77
C ASP A 178 -23.91 23.56 0.13
N PHE A 179 -24.06 23.79 1.43
CA PHE A 179 -23.00 23.57 2.41
C PHE A 179 -22.60 22.10 2.52
N LEU A 180 -23.54 21.16 2.53
CA LEU A 180 -23.23 19.73 2.56
C LEU A 180 -22.52 19.27 1.30
N THR A 181 -22.90 19.82 0.14
CA THR A 181 -22.19 19.57 -1.14
C THR A 181 -20.76 20.09 -1.09
N LEU A 182 -20.53 21.27 -0.51
CA LEU A 182 -19.19 21.80 -0.30
C LEU A 182 -18.39 20.94 0.69
N LYS A 183 -19.03 20.51 1.79
CA LYS A 183 -18.43 19.68 2.83
C LYS A 183 -17.96 18.33 2.30
N VAL A 184 -18.80 17.63 1.52
CA VAL A 184 -18.40 16.33 0.93
C VAL A 184 -17.29 16.48 -0.11
N CYS A 185 -17.25 17.58 -0.87
CA CYS A 185 -16.14 17.87 -1.78
C CYS A 185 -14.82 18.12 -1.03
N HIS A 186 -14.89 18.65 0.21
CA HIS A 186 -13.73 18.86 1.06
C HIS A 186 -13.27 17.56 1.76
N GLU A 187 -14.21 16.77 2.27
CA GLU A 187 -13.93 15.49 2.96
C GLU A 187 -13.52 14.37 1.99
N HIS A 188 -14.04 14.41 0.75
CA HIS A 188 -13.74 13.45 -0.32
C HIS A 188 -13.32 14.17 -1.62
N PRO A 189 -12.10 14.74 -1.67
CA PRO A 189 -11.62 15.46 -2.85
C PRO A 189 -11.58 14.63 -4.14
N ASP A 190 -11.43 13.31 -4.03
CA ASP A 190 -11.49 12.34 -5.13
C ASP A 190 -12.85 12.32 -5.84
N ARG A 191 -13.94 12.64 -5.12
CA ARG A 191 -15.30 12.66 -5.66
C ARG A 191 -15.71 14.01 -6.22
N MET A 192 -14.95 15.07 -5.92
CA MET A 192 -15.27 16.47 -6.25
C MET A 192 -15.69 16.63 -7.72
N MET A 193 -14.86 16.17 -8.66
CA MET A 193 -15.13 16.35 -10.08
C MET A 193 -16.37 15.56 -10.56
N THR A 194 -16.63 14.40 -9.97
CA THR A 194 -17.85 13.63 -10.25
C THR A 194 -19.10 14.35 -9.75
N ILE A 195 -19.04 14.92 -8.54
CA ILE A 195 -20.15 15.67 -7.94
C ILE A 195 -20.46 16.92 -8.77
N LEU A 196 -19.45 17.69 -9.15
CA LEU A 196 -19.60 18.89 -9.96
C LEU A 196 -20.10 18.58 -11.38
N SER A 197 -19.63 17.48 -11.98
CA SER A 197 -20.12 17.04 -13.29
C SER A 197 -21.61 16.71 -13.28
N LYS A 198 -22.12 16.14 -12.18
CA LYS A 198 -23.55 15.86 -11.98
C LYS A 198 -24.35 17.11 -11.62
N ASN A 199 -23.72 18.11 -11.00
CA ASN A 199 -24.34 19.34 -10.52
C ASN A 199 -23.63 20.58 -11.07
N PRO A 200 -23.60 20.78 -12.40
CA PRO A 200 -22.77 21.82 -13.02
C PRO A 200 -23.18 23.24 -12.66
N ASP A 201 -24.40 23.44 -12.15
CA ASP A 201 -24.95 24.74 -11.74
C ASP A 201 -24.72 25.07 -10.26
N PHE A 202 -24.05 24.19 -9.51
CA PHE A 202 -23.78 24.38 -8.09
C PHE A 202 -23.06 25.72 -7.83
N PRO A 203 -23.48 26.55 -6.84
CA PRO A 203 -22.96 27.92 -6.68
C PRO A 203 -21.44 28.03 -6.51
N TYR A 204 -20.78 27.04 -5.90
CA TYR A 204 -19.34 27.04 -5.66
C TYR A 204 -18.53 26.33 -6.75
N THR A 205 -19.15 25.95 -7.87
CA THR A 205 -18.49 25.16 -8.93
C THR A 205 -17.23 25.83 -9.45
N ASP A 206 -17.25 27.14 -9.71
CA ASP A 206 -16.08 27.85 -10.27
C ASP A 206 -14.92 27.88 -9.28
N SER A 207 -15.20 28.12 -8.00
CA SER A 207 -14.19 28.07 -6.93
C SER A 207 -13.59 26.66 -6.79
N LEU A 208 -14.42 25.63 -6.86
CA LEU A 208 -13.96 24.25 -6.76
C LEU A 208 -13.19 23.78 -8.01
N ILE A 209 -13.50 24.30 -9.20
CA ILE A 209 -12.69 24.09 -10.41
C ILE A 209 -11.26 24.64 -10.20
N VAL A 210 -11.12 25.83 -9.60
CA VAL A 210 -9.80 26.41 -9.28
C VAL A 210 -9.07 25.55 -8.24
N VAL A 211 -9.76 25.11 -7.18
CA VAL A 211 -9.18 24.20 -6.19
C VAL A 211 -8.69 22.90 -6.84
N ALA A 212 -9.49 22.33 -7.75
CA ALA A 212 -9.12 21.13 -8.49
C ALA A 212 -7.88 21.35 -9.39
N ALA A 213 -7.72 22.54 -9.98
CA ALA A 213 -6.53 22.86 -10.78
C ALA A 213 -5.22 22.79 -9.96
N HIS A 214 -5.26 23.23 -8.69
CA HIS A 214 -4.08 23.22 -7.83
C HIS A 214 -3.82 21.89 -7.13
N THR A 215 -4.87 21.13 -6.84
CA THR A 215 -4.77 19.92 -6.02
C THR A 215 -4.85 18.64 -6.83
N ARG A 216 -5.59 18.65 -7.94
CA ARG A 216 -5.91 17.48 -8.77
C ARG A 216 -5.94 17.83 -10.27
N PRO A 217 -4.86 18.42 -10.82
CA PRO A 217 -4.86 18.89 -12.20
C PRO A 217 -5.14 17.76 -13.21
N ASP A 218 -4.73 16.51 -12.92
CA ASP A 218 -4.98 15.34 -13.78
C ASP A 218 -6.47 15.03 -13.97
N ASP A 219 -7.26 15.18 -12.91
CA ASP A 219 -8.70 14.99 -12.96
C ASP A 219 -9.32 16.13 -13.78
N LEU A 220 -8.92 17.37 -13.49
CA LEU A 220 -9.41 18.54 -14.23
C LEU A 220 -9.13 18.44 -15.73
N TYR A 221 -7.93 17.99 -16.12
CA TYR A 221 -7.58 17.70 -17.51
C TYR A 221 -8.59 16.76 -18.18
N THR A 222 -8.97 15.69 -17.47
CA THR A 222 -9.87 14.65 -17.99
C THR A 222 -11.28 15.20 -18.22
N TYR A 223 -11.80 15.99 -17.27
CA TYR A 223 -13.12 16.62 -17.42
C TYR A 223 -13.11 17.80 -18.41
N ALA A 224 -12.01 18.55 -18.54
CA ALA A 224 -11.87 19.65 -19.49
C ALA A 224 -11.98 19.18 -20.95
N ALA A 225 -11.52 17.96 -21.25
CA ALA A 225 -11.57 17.34 -22.57
C ALA A 225 -12.98 16.85 -22.98
N ALA A 226 -13.94 16.80 -22.06
CA ALA A 226 -15.28 16.29 -22.33
C ALA A 226 -16.19 17.30 -23.05
N TYR A 227 -17.30 16.80 -23.60
CA TYR A 227 -18.32 17.58 -24.31
C TYR A 227 -19.64 17.61 -23.51
N ASN A 228 -19.64 18.28 -22.36
CA ASN A 228 -20.83 18.49 -21.53
C ASN A 228 -20.82 19.88 -20.89
N LYS A 229 -21.93 20.23 -20.22
CA LYS A 229 -22.12 21.53 -19.56
C LYS A 229 -21.03 21.86 -18.52
N PHE A 230 -20.59 20.85 -17.76
CA PHE A 230 -19.52 21.03 -16.78
C PHE A 230 -18.17 21.34 -17.44
N ALA A 231 -17.83 20.64 -18.52
CA ALA A 231 -16.62 20.91 -19.29
C ALA A 231 -16.65 22.30 -19.93
N GLU A 232 -17.81 22.79 -20.38
CA GLU A 232 -17.98 24.17 -20.83
C GLU A 232 -17.70 25.17 -19.72
N ARG A 233 -18.21 24.91 -18.50
CA ARG A 233 -17.92 25.73 -17.33
C ARG A 233 -16.42 25.78 -16.99
N ILE A 234 -15.73 24.64 -17.05
CA ILE A 234 -14.27 24.58 -16.89
C ILE A 234 -13.57 25.44 -17.96
N ARG A 235 -13.97 25.33 -19.23
CA ARG A 235 -13.39 26.09 -20.34
C ARG A 235 -13.62 27.59 -20.24
N ASN A 236 -14.67 28.02 -19.55
CA ASN A 236 -15.02 29.43 -19.37
C ASN A 236 -14.45 30.03 -18.07
N SER A 237 -13.69 29.27 -17.28
CA SER A 237 -13.02 29.76 -16.08
C SER A 237 -12.06 30.92 -16.40
N SER A 238 -12.02 31.95 -15.55
CA SER A 238 -11.06 33.05 -15.68
C SER A 238 -9.68 32.75 -15.10
N ASP A 239 -9.51 31.62 -14.42
CA ASP A 239 -8.25 31.23 -13.79
C ASP A 239 -7.20 30.79 -14.82
N SER A 240 -5.98 31.31 -14.69
CA SER A 240 -4.91 31.09 -15.67
C SER A 240 -4.39 29.66 -15.69
N LEU A 241 -4.34 28.98 -14.54
CA LEU A 241 -3.93 27.58 -14.45
C LEU A 241 -5.00 26.67 -15.05
N VAL A 242 -6.28 26.95 -14.78
CA VAL A 242 -7.41 26.25 -15.43
C VAL A 242 -7.34 26.42 -16.95
N GLN A 243 -7.12 27.64 -17.45
CA GLN A 243 -6.98 27.88 -18.89
C GLN A 243 -5.77 27.17 -19.50
N LEU A 244 -4.65 27.10 -18.78
CA LEU A 244 -3.49 26.32 -19.19
C LEU A 244 -3.84 24.83 -19.32
N ILE A 245 -4.50 24.23 -18.31
CA ILE A 245 -4.94 22.83 -18.34
C ILE A 245 -5.93 22.60 -19.49
N VAL A 246 -6.87 23.52 -19.72
CA VAL A 246 -7.81 23.47 -20.84
C VAL A 246 -7.08 23.48 -22.18
N ARG A 247 -6.10 24.36 -22.37
CA ARG A 247 -5.28 24.40 -23.59
C ARG A 247 -4.59 23.07 -23.81
N ILE A 248 -3.93 22.53 -22.79
CA ILE A 248 -3.22 21.25 -22.86
C ILE A 248 -4.19 20.09 -23.13
N SER A 249 -5.40 20.09 -22.56
CA SER A 249 -6.43 19.05 -22.75
C SER A 249 -6.94 18.91 -24.19
N LYS A 250 -6.81 19.97 -24.99
CA LYS A 250 -7.21 19.98 -26.41
C LYS A 250 -6.09 19.54 -27.36
N MET A 251 -4.87 19.39 -26.86
CA MET A 251 -3.72 18.99 -27.68
C MET A 251 -3.67 17.47 -27.83
N PRO A 252 -3.41 16.93 -29.04
CA PRO A 252 -3.25 15.49 -29.25
C PRO A 252 -2.17 14.86 -28.34
N THR A 253 -1.11 15.61 -28.07
CA THR A 253 0.02 15.21 -27.20
C THR A 253 -0.05 15.85 -25.81
N GLY A 254 -1.21 16.35 -25.38
CA GLY A 254 -1.35 17.16 -24.16
C GLY A 254 -0.77 16.51 -22.90
N ARG A 255 -0.91 15.19 -22.74
CA ARG A 255 -0.32 14.44 -21.61
C ARG A 255 1.20 14.56 -21.54
N MET A 256 1.88 14.84 -22.65
CA MET A 256 3.33 15.05 -22.69
C MET A 256 3.78 16.43 -22.17
N PHE A 257 2.85 17.38 -22.00
CA PHE A 257 3.14 18.69 -21.40
C PHE A 257 2.93 18.69 -19.88
N PHE A 258 2.16 17.72 -19.39
CA PHE A 258 1.78 17.62 -17.99
C PHE A 258 2.94 17.53 -16.99
N PRO A 259 4.05 16.81 -17.30
CA PRO A 259 5.28 16.85 -16.49
C PRO A 259 5.80 18.26 -16.20
N PHE A 260 5.47 19.23 -17.05
CA PHE A 260 5.97 20.60 -16.99
C PHE A 260 4.88 21.60 -16.58
N LEU A 261 3.72 21.14 -16.11
CA LEU A 261 2.56 22.01 -15.83
C LEU A 261 2.93 23.19 -14.93
N ASP A 262 3.65 22.94 -13.83
CA ASP A 262 4.08 23.98 -12.91
C ASP A 262 5.07 24.96 -13.57
N ASN A 263 6.00 24.45 -14.38
CA ASN A 263 6.98 25.29 -15.08
C ASN A 263 6.31 26.15 -16.16
N LEU A 264 5.32 25.59 -16.86
CA LEU A 264 4.51 26.30 -17.84
C LEU A 264 3.66 27.38 -17.17
N SER A 265 3.00 27.07 -16.03
CA SER A 265 2.20 28.06 -15.29
C SER A 265 3.04 29.21 -14.73
N ASN A 266 4.30 28.94 -14.41
CA ASN A 266 5.25 29.93 -13.89
C ASN A 266 6.14 30.56 -14.98
N ASN A 267 5.87 30.32 -16.27
CA ASN A 267 6.66 30.81 -17.40
C ASN A 267 8.16 30.47 -17.33
N LYS A 268 8.54 29.41 -16.62
CA LYS A 268 9.92 28.88 -16.58
C LYS A 268 10.31 28.14 -17.86
N ILE A 269 9.30 27.66 -18.58
CA ILE A 269 9.43 27.02 -19.89
C ILE A 269 8.26 27.44 -20.78
N SER A 270 8.48 27.51 -22.07
CA SER A 270 7.46 27.77 -23.09
C SER A 270 6.91 26.50 -23.72
N PHE A 271 5.74 26.59 -24.37
CA PHE A 271 5.19 25.49 -25.17
C PHE A 271 6.15 25.08 -26.30
N ASP A 272 6.77 26.05 -26.98
CA ASP A 272 7.69 25.81 -28.09
C ASP A 272 8.94 25.01 -27.66
N GLU A 273 9.45 25.27 -26.46
CA GLU A 273 10.56 24.50 -25.89
C GLU A 273 10.17 23.05 -25.65
N VAL A 274 8.98 22.80 -25.09
CA VAL A 274 8.46 21.44 -24.87
C VAL A 274 8.20 20.75 -26.21
N GLU A 275 7.56 21.41 -27.17
CA GLU A 275 7.31 20.88 -28.52
C GLU A 275 8.59 20.55 -29.27
N THR A 276 9.62 21.37 -29.10
CA THR A 276 10.94 21.12 -29.70
C THR A 276 11.61 19.92 -29.07
N ALA A 277 11.55 19.79 -27.74
CA ALA A 277 12.09 18.63 -27.03
C ALA A 277 11.35 17.34 -27.44
N LEU A 278 10.03 17.39 -27.65
CA LEU A 278 9.21 16.23 -28.04
C LEU A 278 9.59 15.60 -29.39
N LYS A 279 10.32 16.32 -30.25
CA LYS A 279 10.79 15.81 -31.54
C LYS A 279 11.99 14.86 -31.40
N ASP A 280 12.59 14.78 -30.22
CA ASP A 280 13.81 14.01 -29.93
C ASP A 280 13.71 13.43 -28.52
N ASP A 281 13.53 12.10 -28.43
CA ASP A 281 13.38 11.41 -27.15
C ASP A 281 14.52 11.70 -26.17
N GLU A 282 15.75 11.90 -26.65
CA GLU A 282 16.90 12.20 -25.79
C GLU A 282 16.76 13.61 -25.19
N LYS A 283 16.37 14.60 -26.00
CA LYS A 283 16.12 15.97 -25.50
C LYS A 283 14.92 16.04 -24.56
N TYR A 284 13.87 15.29 -24.85
CA TYR A 284 12.71 15.22 -23.97
C TYR A 284 13.07 14.59 -22.61
N TYR A 285 13.86 13.52 -22.62
CA TYR A 285 14.38 12.92 -21.40
C TYR A 285 15.26 13.90 -20.60
N SER A 286 16.18 14.60 -21.26
CA SER A 286 16.99 15.66 -20.63
C SER A 286 16.13 16.72 -19.97
N LEU A 287 15.03 17.13 -20.61
CA LEU A 287 14.12 18.13 -20.09
C LEU A 287 13.34 17.63 -18.87
N LEU A 288 12.90 16.37 -18.87
CA LEU A 288 12.28 15.72 -17.70
C LEU A 288 13.26 15.68 -16.52
N VAL A 289 14.51 15.25 -16.75
CA VAL A 289 15.56 15.22 -15.70
C VAL A 289 15.83 16.60 -15.13
N LYS A 290 15.97 17.62 -15.99
CA LYS A 290 16.16 19.01 -15.54
C LYS A 290 14.99 19.48 -14.68
N THR A 291 13.76 19.11 -15.05
CA THR A 291 12.56 19.48 -14.32
C THR A 291 12.48 18.76 -12.97
N GLU A 292 12.82 17.48 -12.90
CA GLU A 292 12.84 16.72 -11.63
C GLU A 292 13.86 17.32 -10.66
N ILE A 293 15.05 17.73 -11.12
CA ILE A 293 16.05 18.38 -10.27
C ILE A 293 15.55 19.72 -9.71
N ASP A 294 14.85 20.53 -10.53
CA ASP A 294 14.22 21.77 -10.06
C ASP A 294 13.15 21.48 -9.00
N TYR A 295 12.31 20.48 -9.24
CA TYR A 295 11.23 20.10 -8.32
C TYR A 295 11.77 19.49 -7.04
N ALA A 296 12.84 18.70 -7.10
CA ALA A 296 13.51 18.17 -5.92
C ALA A 296 14.05 19.27 -5.01
N ASP A 297 14.63 20.35 -5.56
CA ASP A 297 15.08 21.49 -4.76
C ASP A 297 13.92 22.19 -4.03
N ARG A 298 12.75 22.26 -4.69
CA ARG A 298 11.52 22.84 -4.14
C ARG A 298 10.92 21.96 -3.05
N VAL A 299 10.78 20.65 -3.29
CA VAL A 299 10.29 19.67 -2.30
C VAL A 299 11.18 19.68 -1.06
N ARG A 300 12.51 19.76 -1.23
CA ARG A 300 13.46 19.92 -0.12
C ARG A 300 13.22 21.17 0.72
N ARG A 301 12.67 22.23 0.13
CA ARG A 301 12.23 23.48 0.80
C ARG A 301 10.78 23.45 1.27
N ARG A 302 10.13 22.28 1.26
CA ARG A 302 8.72 22.06 1.64
C ARG A 302 7.71 22.78 0.73
N ASP A 303 8.08 23.02 -0.51
CA ASP A 303 7.18 23.47 -1.57
C ASP A 303 6.54 22.26 -2.28
N THR A 304 5.40 22.45 -2.94
CA THR A 304 4.61 21.41 -3.61
C THR A 304 4.46 21.73 -5.10
N PRO A 305 5.41 21.28 -5.96
CA PRO A 305 5.30 21.46 -7.41
C PRO A 305 4.06 20.77 -7.98
N LEU A 306 3.36 21.43 -8.90
CA LEU A 306 2.24 20.81 -9.62
C LEU A 306 2.73 19.63 -10.49
N SER A 307 1.92 18.58 -10.55
CA SER A 307 2.13 17.44 -11.46
C SER A 307 3.46 16.68 -11.30
N ILE A 308 4.10 16.73 -10.12
CA ILE A 308 5.33 15.96 -9.84
C ILE A 308 5.15 14.45 -10.03
N ILE A 309 3.96 13.91 -9.75
CA ILE A 309 3.65 12.49 -9.97
C ILE A 309 3.67 12.15 -11.47
N ALA A 310 3.08 13.01 -12.31
CA ALA A 310 3.08 12.83 -13.75
C ALA A 310 4.49 12.96 -14.34
N LEU A 311 5.29 13.90 -13.83
CA LEU A 311 6.70 14.06 -14.17
C LEU A 311 7.49 12.78 -13.89
N ARG A 312 7.43 12.28 -12.65
CA ARG A 312 8.17 11.07 -12.23
C ARG A 312 7.78 9.84 -13.03
N ARG A 313 6.48 9.65 -13.27
CA ARG A 313 5.99 8.55 -14.13
C ARG A 313 6.56 8.68 -15.54
N LYS A 314 6.47 9.86 -16.15
CA LYS A 314 6.97 10.06 -17.53
C LYS A 314 8.48 9.93 -17.63
N LEU A 315 9.21 10.37 -16.60
CA LEU A 315 10.66 10.20 -16.49
C LEU A 315 11.05 8.72 -16.41
N ALA A 316 10.36 7.92 -15.60
CA ALA A 316 10.56 6.47 -15.52
C ALA A 316 10.20 5.75 -16.83
N ASP A 317 9.09 6.12 -17.48
CA ASP A 317 8.68 5.59 -18.78
C ASP A 317 9.80 5.80 -19.81
N LYS A 318 10.30 7.04 -19.93
CA LYS A 318 11.32 7.40 -20.92
C LYS A 318 12.71 6.85 -20.59
N ALA A 319 13.08 6.80 -19.31
CA ALA A 319 14.28 6.10 -18.85
C ALA A 319 14.26 4.64 -19.30
N SER A 320 13.12 3.96 -19.14
CA SER A 320 12.94 2.56 -19.50
C SER A 320 12.90 2.35 -21.01
N GLU A 321 11.99 3.02 -21.71
CA GLU A 321 11.71 2.86 -23.14
C GLU A 321 12.93 3.21 -24.01
N VAL A 322 13.54 4.37 -23.77
CA VAL A 322 14.55 4.95 -24.67
C VAL A 322 15.94 4.37 -24.40
N TYR A 323 16.23 4.00 -23.15
CA TYR A 323 17.58 3.64 -22.72
C TYR A 323 17.66 2.24 -22.12
N VAL A 324 17.00 1.97 -20.99
CA VAL A 324 17.24 0.72 -20.25
C VAL A 324 16.82 -0.51 -21.04
N ASN A 325 15.63 -0.49 -21.66
CA ASN A 325 15.17 -1.61 -22.49
C ASN A 325 16.11 -1.85 -23.69
N VAL A 326 16.69 -0.80 -24.25
CA VAL A 326 17.66 -0.91 -25.35
C VAL A 326 18.96 -1.56 -24.89
N ILE A 327 19.58 -1.07 -23.81
CA ILE A 327 20.84 -1.64 -23.31
C ILE A 327 20.65 -3.03 -22.69
N ASN A 328 19.46 -3.34 -22.18
CA ASN A 328 19.05 -4.66 -21.74
C ASN A 328 18.86 -5.60 -22.92
N GLY A 329 18.18 -5.16 -23.98
CA GLY A 329 17.99 -5.95 -25.21
C GLY A 329 19.30 -6.30 -25.91
N LEU A 330 20.34 -5.49 -25.71
CA LEU A 330 21.70 -5.72 -26.24
C LEU A 330 22.63 -6.43 -25.24
N HIS A 331 22.12 -7.17 -24.27
CA HIS A 331 22.93 -7.77 -23.20
C HIS A 331 23.97 -8.80 -23.67
N GLU A 332 23.76 -9.43 -24.83
CA GLU A 332 24.72 -10.35 -25.47
C GLU A 332 25.72 -9.62 -26.38
N SER A 333 25.50 -8.33 -26.66
CA SER A 333 26.37 -7.55 -27.54
C SER A 333 27.59 -6.99 -26.78
N PRO A 334 28.72 -6.76 -27.48
CA PRO A 334 29.86 -6.06 -26.91
C PRO A 334 29.52 -4.66 -26.38
N ASP A 335 30.19 -4.22 -25.32
CA ASP A 335 29.92 -2.96 -24.59
C ASP A 335 29.86 -1.71 -25.48
N ASN A 336 30.71 -1.62 -26.50
CA ASN A 336 30.75 -0.47 -27.42
C ASN A 336 29.48 -0.35 -28.29
N ILE A 337 28.81 -1.47 -28.55
CA ILE A 337 27.51 -1.52 -29.23
C ILE A 337 26.40 -1.34 -28.19
N ARG A 338 26.44 -2.14 -27.13
CA ARG A 338 25.42 -2.17 -26.08
C ARG A 338 25.15 -0.81 -25.45
N PHE A 339 26.19 -0.09 -25.06
CA PHE A 339 26.05 1.16 -24.31
C PHE A 339 26.07 2.42 -25.18
N ARG A 340 26.02 2.29 -26.51
CA ARG A 340 26.01 3.40 -27.47
C ARG A 340 25.01 4.50 -27.10
N LYS A 341 23.81 4.11 -26.66
CA LYS A 341 22.70 5.01 -26.32
C LYS A 341 22.90 5.84 -25.06
N ILE A 342 23.71 5.37 -24.12
CA ILE A 342 23.94 6.08 -22.84
C ILE A 342 25.24 6.91 -22.85
N VAL A 343 26.06 6.79 -23.90
CA VAL A 343 27.37 7.47 -23.98
C VAL A 343 27.24 8.99 -23.89
N ASN A 344 26.15 9.59 -24.39
CA ASN A 344 26.00 11.04 -24.40
C ASN A 344 25.27 11.60 -23.17
N LEU A 345 24.74 10.74 -22.30
CA LEU A 345 24.07 11.18 -21.08
C LEU A 345 25.04 11.81 -20.10
N SER A 346 24.56 12.84 -19.40
CA SER A 346 25.21 13.48 -18.26
C SER A 346 25.16 12.59 -17.01
N PRO A 347 26.01 12.87 -16.00
CA PRO A 347 25.95 12.15 -14.72
C PRO A 347 24.57 12.18 -14.06
N GLN A 348 23.84 13.29 -14.15
CA GLN A 348 22.50 13.44 -13.59
C GLN A 348 21.48 12.58 -14.35
N GLU A 349 21.54 12.58 -15.68
CA GLU A 349 20.66 11.75 -16.50
C GLU A 349 20.90 10.26 -16.27
N LEU A 350 22.15 9.85 -16.09
CA LEU A 350 22.51 8.47 -15.72
C LEU A 350 22.08 8.13 -14.29
N TYR A 351 22.14 9.08 -13.35
CA TYR A 351 21.62 8.91 -12.00
C TYR A 351 20.11 8.61 -12.01
N TYR A 352 19.32 9.46 -12.69
CA TYR A 352 17.88 9.24 -12.83
C TYR A 352 17.56 8.01 -13.66
N LEU A 353 18.41 7.68 -14.65
CA LEU A 353 18.27 6.45 -15.42
C LEU A 353 18.33 5.23 -14.49
N ALA A 354 19.28 5.21 -13.55
CA ALA A 354 19.37 4.15 -12.55
C ALA A 354 18.16 4.13 -11.61
N VAL A 355 17.91 5.21 -10.86
CA VAL A 355 16.92 5.19 -9.76
C VAL A 355 15.47 5.10 -10.25
N MET A 356 15.19 5.48 -11.50
CA MET A 356 13.83 5.40 -12.07
C MET A 356 13.54 4.05 -12.73
N THR A 357 14.54 3.16 -12.86
CA THR A 357 14.41 1.88 -13.56
C THR A 357 14.88 0.69 -12.74
N GLU A 358 14.94 0.85 -11.42
CA GLU A 358 15.39 -0.18 -10.47
C GLU A 358 14.72 -1.55 -10.73
N ASP A 359 13.43 -1.58 -11.03
CA ASP A 359 12.67 -2.80 -11.29
C ASP A 359 13.04 -3.54 -12.59
N VAL A 360 13.69 -2.86 -13.55
CA VAL A 360 13.90 -3.39 -14.90
C VAL A 360 15.36 -3.38 -15.36
N ILE A 361 16.25 -2.60 -14.74
CA ILE A 361 17.65 -2.53 -15.13
C ILE A 361 18.39 -3.82 -14.77
N TYR A 362 19.05 -4.45 -15.75
CA TYR A 362 19.82 -5.66 -15.48
C TYR A 362 21.08 -5.33 -14.68
N THR A 363 21.54 -6.28 -13.86
CA THR A 363 22.83 -6.19 -13.16
C THR A 363 23.94 -5.72 -14.10
N SER A 364 24.12 -6.38 -15.25
CA SER A 364 25.17 -6.01 -16.21
C SER A 364 24.96 -4.64 -16.86
N SER A 365 23.71 -4.21 -17.05
CA SER A 365 23.39 -2.88 -17.57
C SER A 365 23.77 -1.79 -16.57
N TYR A 366 23.57 -2.03 -15.27
CA TYR A 366 24.01 -1.14 -14.20
C TYR A 366 25.54 -1.15 -14.02
N THR A 367 26.13 -2.33 -13.80
CA THR A 367 27.53 -2.48 -13.37
C THR A 367 28.54 -2.20 -14.48
N HIS A 368 28.24 -2.53 -15.75
CA HIS A 368 29.14 -2.27 -16.88
C HIS A 368 28.76 -1.00 -17.66
N GLY A 369 27.49 -0.57 -17.53
CA GLY A 369 26.93 0.60 -18.21
C GLY A 369 26.73 1.78 -17.27
N VAL A 370 25.53 1.93 -16.74
CA VAL A 370 25.07 3.18 -16.12
C VAL A 370 26.01 3.68 -15.01
N TYR A 371 26.37 2.83 -14.06
CA TYR A 371 27.22 3.19 -12.93
C TYR A 371 28.64 3.65 -13.35
N PRO A 372 29.44 2.88 -14.12
CA PRO A 372 30.76 3.33 -14.53
C PRO A 372 30.72 4.53 -15.49
N PHE A 373 29.67 4.68 -16.30
CA PHE A 373 29.55 5.83 -17.20
C PHE A 373 29.34 7.16 -16.44
N ILE A 374 28.70 7.15 -15.28
CA ILE A 374 28.62 8.32 -14.40
C ILE A 374 30.02 8.82 -14.07
N TRP A 375 30.90 7.93 -13.62
CA TRP A 375 32.25 8.29 -13.21
C TRP A 375 33.16 8.65 -14.38
N LYS A 376 32.95 8.06 -15.57
CA LYS A 376 33.64 8.49 -16.80
C LYS A 376 33.28 9.93 -17.21
N LYS A 377 32.08 10.38 -16.88
CA LYS A 377 31.56 11.72 -17.22
C LYS A 377 31.84 12.77 -16.15
N MET A 378 32.00 12.35 -14.90
CA MET A 378 32.39 13.23 -13.80
C MET A 378 33.85 13.66 -13.98
N LYS A 379 34.13 14.97 -13.87
CA LYS A 379 35.51 15.49 -13.94
C LYS A 379 36.34 15.01 -12.74
N THR A 380 37.64 14.84 -12.94
CA THR A 380 38.61 14.51 -11.88
C THR A 380 38.45 15.42 -10.66
N GLY A 381 38.30 14.82 -9.47
CA GLY A 381 38.09 15.55 -8.20
C GLY A 381 36.62 15.77 -7.81
N LYS A 382 35.64 15.42 -8.67
CA LYS A 382 34.21 15.43 -8.32
C LYS A 382 33.75 14.02 -7.97
N GLY A 383 33.45 13.84 -6.69
CA GLY A 383 33.14 12.58 -6.07
C GLY A 383 31.67 12.16 -6.09
N GLY A 384 31.35 11.18 -5.24
CA GLY A 384 29.97 10.75 -5.00
C GLY A 384 29.12 11.83 -4.31
N ASP A 385 29.73 12.67 -3.48
CA ASP A 385 29.08 13.84 -2.86
C ASP A 385 28.65 14.88 -3.89
N SER A 386 29.49 15.15 -4.88
CA SER A 386 29.23 16.07 -5.99
C SER A 386 28.07 15.58 -6.86
N LEU A 387 27.95 14.26 -7.06
CA LEU A 387 26.82 13.67 -7.76
C LEU A 387 25.52 13.95 -7.01
N LEU A 388 25.45 13.58 -5.73
CA LEU A 388 24.24 13.79 -4.91
C LEU A 388 23.86 15.27 -4.78
N LEU A 389 24.84 16.17 -4.62
CA LEU A 389 24.61 17.62 -4.62
C LEU A 389 24.01 18.11 -5.95
N SER A 390 24.45 17.56 -7.08
CA SER A 390 23.98 17.96 -8.41
C SER A 390 22.52 17.58 -8.67
N VAL A 391 22.01 16.54 -8.00
CA VAL A 391 20.62 16.08 -8.03
C VAL A 391 19.85 16.43 -6.75
N LYS A 392 20.38 17.34 -5.92
CA LYS A 392 19.71 17.84 -4.69
C LYS A 392 19.39 16.76 -3.66
N PHE A 393 20.17 15.68 -3.64
CA PHE A 393 19.91 14.47 -2.85
C PHE A 393 18.56 13.80 -3.16
N ASP A 394 17.95 14.10 -4.29
CA ASP A 394 16.72 13.43 -4.70
C ASP A 394 16.97 11.93 -4.87
N TYR A 395 16.07 11.08 -4.37
CA TYR A 395 16.23 9.61 -4.39
C TYR A 395 17.54 9.06 -3.78
N PHE A 396 18.25 9.80 -2.92
CA PHE A 396 19.56 9.33 -2.43
C PHE A 396 19.51 7.97 -1.72
N ARG A 397 18.41 7.65 -1.01
CA ARG A 397 18.22 6.33 -0.38
C ARG A 397 18.16 5.22 -1.40
N LYS A 398 17.34 5.41 -2.45
CA LYS A 398 17.23 4.49 -3.57
C LYS A 398 18.57 4.31 -4.28
N TRP A 399 19.34 5.38 -4.46
CA TRP A 399 20.70 5.28 -4.99
C TRP A 399 21.64 4.44 -4.10
N VAL A 400 21.66 4.69 -2.78
CA VAL A 400 22.46 3.90 -1.82
C VAL A 400 22.04 2.43 -1.85
N LYS A 401 20.73 2.15 -1.86
CA LYS A 401 20.17 0.81 -2.00
C LYS A 401 20.60 0.13 -3.29
N MET A 402 20.48 0.81 -4.43
CA MET A 402 20.95 0.28 -5.72
C MET A 402 22.45 -0.03 -5.67
N ALA A 403 23.26 0.88 -5.15
CA ALA A 403 24.70 0.65 -5.02
C ALA A 403 25.00 -0.54 -4.09
N ALA A 404 24.24 -0.73 -3.02
CA ALA A 404 24.38 -1.88 -2.12
C ALA A 404 24.01 -3.19 -2.85
N ASN A 405 22.87 -3.20 -3.54
CA ASN A 405 22.33 -4.37 -4.24
C ASN A 405 23.23 -4.83 -5.39
N TYR A 406 23.87 -3.90 -6.09
CA TYR A 406 24.82 -4.20 -7.16
C TYR A 406 26.27 -4.23 -6.70
N ASN A 407 26.55 -4.27 -5.39
CA ASN A 407 27.89 -4.36 -4.81
C ASN A 407 28.86 -3.25 -5.27
N THR A 408 28.33 -2.04 -5.48
CA THR A 408 29.10 -0.82 -5.81
C THR A 408 29.09 0.22 -4.69
N LEU A 409 28.41 -0.04 -3.56
CA LEU A 409 28.30 0.91 -2.44
C LEU A 409 29.67 1.31 -1.88
N ASP A 410 30.57 0.35 -1.66
CA ASP A 410 31.91 0.65 -1.14
C ASP A 410 32.71 1.53 -2.12
N ASP A 411 32.61 1.27 -3.43
CA ASP A 411 33.24 2.10 -4.46
C ASP A 411 32.62 3.51 -4.48
N PHE A 412 31.30 3.62 -4.36
CA PHE A 412 30.59 4.90 -4.30
C PHE A 412 31.00 5.73 -3.07
N LEU A 413 31.04 5.11 -1.88
CA LEU A 413 31.44 5.76 -0.63
C LEU A 413 32.92 6.18 -0.66
N LYS A 414 33.81 5.40 -1.30
CA LYS A 414 35.23 5.78 -1.48
C LYS A 414 35.42 6.95 -2.43
N ARG A 415 34.45 7.25 -3.29
CA ARG A 415 34.48 8.40 -4.20
C ARG A 415 34.11 9.70 -3.52
N MET A 416 33.74 9.75 -2.24
CA MET A 416 33.41 10.99 -1.52
C MET A 416 34.30 11.21 -0.29
N ASP A 417 34.28 12.42 0.27
CA ASP A 417 34.94 12.67 1.55
C ASP A 417 34.42 11.72 2.64
N LYS A 418 35.31 11.26 3.54
CA LYS A 418 34.96 10.28 4.58
C LYS A 418 33.89 10.81 5.54
N GLY A 419 33.94 12.09 5.89
CA GLY A 419 32.92 12.72 6.73
C GLY A 419 31.57 12.77 6.02
N ASN A 420 31.57 13.12 4.74
CA ASN A 420 30.36 13.11 3.91
C ASN A 420 29.75 11.71 3.77
N ALA A 421 30.58 10.66 3.58
CA ALA A 421 30.12 9.28 3.55
C ALA A 421 29.43 8.86 4.86
N GLN A 422 30.02 9.22 6.00
CA GLN A 422 29.41 8.93 7.31
C GLN A 422 28.08 9.68 7.50
N ILE A 423 28.02 10.96 7.13
CA ILE A 423 26.78 11.75 7.20
C ILE A 423 25.70 11.14 6.30
N LEU A 424 26.07 10.74 5.07
CA LEU A 424 25.15 10.10 4.13
C LEU A 424 24.58 8.81 4.71
N MET A 425 25.41 7.94 5.28
CA MET A 425 24.95 6.67 5.84
C MET A 425 24.11 6.84 7.11
N LYS A 426 24.34 7.90 7.91
CA LYS A 426 23.41 8.27 8.98
C LYS A 426 22.08 8.78 8.43
N ALA A 427 22.12 9.65 7.41
CA ALA A 427 20.91 10.14 6.75
C ALA A 427 20.11 8.98 6.12
N PHE A 428 20.80 7.98 5.57
CA PHE A 428 20.22 6.76 5.00
C PHE A 428 19.42 5.92 6.01
N VAL A 429 19.58 6.10 7.32
CA VAL A 429 18.79 5.39 8.33
C VAL A 429 17.88 6.28 9.17
N ASN A 430 17.96 7.61 9.03
CA ASN A 430 17.15 8.53 9.82
C ASN A 430 15.75 8.75 9.23
N GLY A 431 14.73 8.93 10.06
CA GLY A 431 13.40 9.36 9.63
C GLY A 431 12.63 8.34 8.80
N LEU A 432 12.88 7.04 8.99
CA LEU A 432 12.23 5.96 8.24
C LEU A 432 10.72 5.92 8.49
N GLU A 433 10.28 6.34 9.68
CA GLU A 433 8.88 6.45 10.08
C GLU A 433 8.09 7.48 9.28
N LYS A 434 8.78 8.45 8.66
CA LYS A 434 8.16 9.57 7.93
C LYS A 434 7.72 9.16 6.53
N SER A 435 8.20 8.03 6.03
CA SER A 435 7.71 7.49 4.77
C SER A 435 6.28 6.98 4.91
N ALA A 436 5.49 7.15 3.85
CA ALA A 436 4.14 6.63 3.76
C ALA A 436 4.13 5.09 3.70
N THR A 437 5.20 4.48 3.20
CA THR A 437 5.38 3.03 3.06
C THR A 437 6.56 2.56 3.90
N LEU A 438 6.73 1.23 4.04
CA LEU A 438 7.88 0.62 4.70
C LEU A 438 9.11 0.47 3.79
N GLU A 439 9.02 0.93 2.53
CA GLU A 439 10.05 0.73 1.50
C GLU A 439 11.43 1.21 1.99
N ASP A 440 11.51 2.42 2.55
CA ASP A 440 12.78 2.96 3.07
C ASP A 440 13.39 2.09 4.20
N ALA A 441 12.56 1.51 5.06
CA ALA A 441 13.04 0.67 6.17
C ALA A 441 13.50 -0.71 5.68
N VAL A 442 12.77 -1.28 4.72
CA VAL A 442 13.16 -2.52 4.02
C VAL A 442 14.47 -2.32 3.28
N ASP A 443 14.60 -1.21 2.54
CA ASP A 443 15.80 -0.85 1.80
C ASP A 443 17.03 -0.73 2.70
N VAL A 444 16.85 -0.17 3.91
CA VAL A 444 17.90 -0.09 4.94
C VAL A 444 18.27 -1.46 5.47
N ALA A 445 17.29 -2.29 5.80
CA ALA A 445 17.52 -3.66 6.28
C ALA A 445 18.33 -4.47 5.26
N ASP A 446 17.92 -4.41 4.00
CA ASP A 446 18.53 -5.11 2.88
C ASP A 446 19.94 -4.61 2.55
N SER A 447 20.13 -3.30 2.57
CA SER A 447 21.44 -2.70 2.26
C SER A 447 22.48 -3.01 3.33
N TYR A 448 22.09 -3.16 4.60
CA TYR A 448 23.02 -3.35 5.71
C TYR A 448 23.91 -4.59 5.56
N ALA A 449 23.33 -5.71 5.11
CA ALA A 449 24.07 -6.96 4.89
C ALA A 449 25.11 -6.86 3.77
N SER A 450 25.04 -5.83 2.92
CA SER A 450 25.94 -5.60 1.79
C SER A 450 27.07 -4.60 2.10
N ILE A 451 27.07 -3.98 3.28
CA ILE A 451 28.14 -3.06 3.68
C ILE A 451 29.34 -3.89 4.15
N ASN A 452 30.47 -3.86 3.44
CA ASN A 452 31.66 -4.62 3.88
C ASN A 452 32.52 -3.85 4.87
N ASP A 453 32.48 -2.52 4.84
CA ASP A 453 33.21 -1.66 5.76
C ASP A 453 32.63 -1.75 7.18
N LYS A 454 33.39 -2.36 8.10
CA LYS A 454 33.00 -2.54 9.51
C LYS A 454 32.76 -1.23 10.25
N ALA A 455 33.48 -0.16 9.89
CA ALA A 455 33.25 1.15 10.50
C ALA A 455 31.91 1.73 10.06
N ILE A 456 31.53 1.56 8.78
CA ILE A 456 30.21 1.98 8.28
C ILE A 456 29.08 1.10 8.83
N GLN A 457 29.26 -0.23 8.91
CA GLN A 457 28.29 -1.12 9.57
C GLN A 457 28.02 -0.69 11.02
N SER A 458 29.09 -0.40 11.78
CA SER A 458 28.99 0.06 13.16
C SER A 458 28.32 1.43 13.26
N LEU A 459 28.65 2.35 12.34
CA LEU A 459 28.03 3.66 12.26
C LEU A 459 26.51 3.57 12.06
N VAL A 460 26.07 2.72 11.13
CA VAL A 460 24.66 2.51 10.81
C VAL A 460 23.93 1.88 12.00
N LEU A 461 24.51 0.85 12.63
CA LEU A 461 23.95 0.22 13.83
C LEU A 461 23.78 1.22 14.97
N ASN A 462 24.83 1.98 15.28
CA ASN A 462 24.80 3.01 16.32
C ASN A 462 23.72 4.07 16.02
N GLN A 463 23.55 4.45 14.75
CA GLN A 463 22.53 5.41 14.38
C GLN A 463 21.11 4.84 14.52
N VAL A 464 20.89 3.55 14.20
CA VAL A 464 19.62 2.86 14.46
C VAL A 464 19.31 2.84 15.96
N GLN A 465 20.28 2.51 16.81
CA GLN A 465 20.13 2.51 18.26
C GLN A 465 19.80 3.90 18.82
N ASN A 466 20.45 4.95 18.30
CA ASN A 466 20.14 6.34 18.66
C ASN A 466 18.70 6.71 18.28
N ASN A 467 18.25 6.34 17.07
CA ASN A 467 16.90 6.61 16.61
C ASN A 467 15.85 5.82 17.41
N LEU A 468 16.16 4.58 17.80
CA LEU A 468 15.32 3.79 18.71
C LEU A 468 15.18 4.47 20.07
N GLN A 469 16.28 4.92 20.68
CA GLN A 469 16.22 5.64 21.95
C GLN A 469 15.39 6.93 21.83
N GLN A 470 15.56 7.68 20.74
CA GLN A 470 14.79 8.90 20.48
C GLN A 470 13.30 8.62 20.27
N SER A 471 12.95 7.53 19.58
CA SER A 471 11.55 7.13 19.37
C SER A 471 10.83 6.85 20.68
N LYS A 472 11.51 6.16 21.62
CA LYS A 472 11.01 5.89 22.98
C LYS A 472 10.82 7.18 23.78
N GLN A 473 11.76 8.11 23.69
CA GLN A 473 11.66 9.42 24.37
C GLN A 473 10.53 10.29 23.81
N THR A 474 10.23 10.15 22.52
CA THR A 474 9.18 10.93 21.84
C THR A 474 7.83 10.23 21.78
N ALA A 475 7.72 9.01 22.36
CA ALA A 475 6.54 8.15 22.28
C ALA A 475 6.03 7.93 20.84
N ASN A 476 6.95 7.87 19.87
CA ASN A 476 6.60 7.60 18.47
C ASN A 476 6.62 6.10 18.22
N LYS A 477 5.46 5.45 18.37
CA LYS A 477 5.32 4.00 18.29
C LYS A 477 5.78 3.41 16.95
N LYS A 478 5.34 3.99 15.82
CA LYS A 478 5.79 3.59 14.48
C LYS A 478 7.31 3.62 14.34
N ALA A 479 7.96 4.67 14.86
CA ALA A 479 9.42 4.75 14.83
C ALA A 479 10.06 3.69 15.75
N GLU A 480 9.49 3.46 16.93
CA GLU A 480 9.96 2.44 17.87
C GLU A 480 9.96 1.06 17.21
N ASP A 481 8.85 0.66 16.58
CA ASP A 481 8.73 -0.66 15.94
C ASP A 481 9.74 -0.81 14.79
N ILE A 482 9.85 0.20 13.92
CA ILE A 482 10.81 0.18 12.81
C ILE A 482 12.24 0.04 13.34
N TYR A 483 12.64 0.86 14.31
CA TYR A 483 14.03 0.89 14.78
C TYR A 483 14.37 -0.28 15.70
N ASP A 484 13.40 -0.85 16.43
CA ASP A 484 13.61 -2.03 17.27
C ASP A 484 13.84 -3.29 16.41
N ILE A 485 13.01 -3.46 15.37
CA ILE A 485 13.20 -4.55 14.39
C ILE A 485 14.56 -4.40 13.71
N LEU A 486 14.90 -3.21 13.18
CA LEU A 486 16.21 -2.97 12.55
C LEU A 486 17.39 -3.23 13.49
N ASN A 487 17.30 -2.78 14.73
CA ASN A 487 18.34 -3.02 15.74
C ASN A 487 18.53 -4.52 15.97
N THR A 488 17.44 -5.26 16.12
CA THR A 488 17.46 -6.72 16.32
C THR A 488 18.06 -7.44 15.11
N LEU A 489 17.65 -7.07 13.89
CA LEU A 489 18.21 -7.60 12.65
C LEU A 489 19.72 -7.35 12.55
N PHE A 490 20.18 -6.14 12.83
CA PHE A 490 21.59 -5.78 12.69
C PHE A 490 22.48 -6.45 13.73
N LEU A 491 22.02 -6.53 14.99
CA LEU A 491 22.74 -7.26 16.03
C LEU A 491 22.81 -8.75 15.74
N SER A 492 21.81 -9.34 15.08
CA SER A 492 21.80 -10.78 14.77
C SER A 492 22.87 -11.22 13.76
N ILE A 493 23.39 -10.29 12.95
CA ILE A 493 24.42 -10.58 11.94
C ILE A 493 25.75 -10.94 12.61
N ASP A 494 26.04 -10.34 13.77
CA ASP A 494 27.17 -10.73 14.58
C ASP A 494 26.79 -11.95 15.41
N SER A 495 27.28 -13.12 15.00
CA SER A 495 27.01 -14.40 15.66
C SER A 495 27.42 -14.43 17.14
N SER A 496 28.30 -13.53 17.59
CA SER A 496 28.67 -13.44 19.01
C SER A 496 27.54 -12.91 19.91
N ASN A 497 26.51 -12.28 19.33
CA ASN A 497 25.34 -11.81 20.06
C ASN A 497 24.32 -12.93 20.37
N HIS A 498 24.44 -14.11 19.74
CA HIS A 498 23.56 -15.26 19.98
C HIS A 498 22.05 -14.94 19.88
N ILE A 499 21.67 -14.07 18.93
CA ILE A 499 20.27 -13.67 18.72
C ILE A 499 19.59 -14.65 17.77
N ASP A 500 18.54 -15.32 18.24
CA ASP A 500 17.57 -16.01 17.39
C ASP A 500 16.50 -15.01 16.94
N LEU A 501 16.52 -14.65 15.66
CA LEU A 501 15.57 -13.70 15.08
C LEU A 501 14.12 -14.17 15.15
N SER A 502 13.87 -15.47 14.97
CA SER A 502 12.51 -16.01 14.97
C SER A 502 11.89 -15.92 16.36
N GLU A 503 12.66 -16.28 17.38
CA GLU A 503 12.23 -16.16 18.78
C GLU A 503 12.06 -14.68 19.19
N LYS A 504 13.04 -13.83 18.89
CA LYS A 504 13.03 -12.44 19.33
C LYS A 504 11.92 -11.60 18.70
N LEU A 505 11.59 -11.85 17.44
CA LEU A 505 10.59 -11.10 16.67
C LEU A 505 9.22 -11.82 16.63
N GLY A 506 9.09 -13.01 17.21
CA GLY A 506 7.85 -13.77 17.20
C GLY A 506 7.39 -14.20 15.80
N ILE A 507 8.33 -14.40 14.87
CA ILE A 507 8.07 -14.78 13.48
C ILE A 507 8.35 -16.27 13.25
N PRO A 508 7.82 -16.89 12.17
CA PRO A 508 8.15 -18.27 11.81
C PRO A 508 9.66 -18.53 11.72
N PRO A 509 10.11 -19.80 11.90
CA PRO A 509 11.51 -20.16 11.76
C PRO A 509 12.11 -19.70 10.42
N ILE A 510 13.22 -18.96 10.45
CA ILE A 510 13.95 -18.52 9.24
C ILE A 510 15.24 -19.30 9.01
N TYR A 511 15.76 -19.98 10.03
CA TYR A 511 17.01 -20.76 9.96
C TYR A 511 16.80 -22.19 9.46
N PHE A 512 15.57 -22.71 9.55
CA PHE A 512 15.21 -24.02 9.03
C PHE A 512 13.81 -24.04 8.42
N MET A 513 13.60 -24.91 7.44
CA MET A 513 12.27 -25.27 6.91
C MET A 513 11.97 -26.72 7.29
N PRO A 514 11.00 -26.98 8.18
CA PRO A 514 10.59 -28.34 8.49
C PRO A 514 10.09 -29.05 7.24
N ASN A 515 10.56 -30.27 7.00
CA ASN A 515 10.16 -31.06 5.85
C ASN A 515 8.64 -31.29 5.81
N LYS A 516 8.03 -31.46 6.99
CA LYS A 516 6.59 -31.62 7.15
C LYS A 516 5.79 -30.42 6.62
N ASP A 517 6.33 -29.21 6.74
CA ASP A 517 5.65 -27.96 6.32
C ASP A 517 5.70 -27.78 4.79
N MET A 518 6.58 -28.54 4.12
CA MET A 518 6.66 -28.62 2.65
C MET A 518 5.68 -29.65 2.06
N ARG A 519 5.02 -30.46 2.88
CA ARG A 519 4.13 -31.55 2.42
C ARG A 519 2.68 -31.09 2.35
N ASP A 520 1.98 -31.54 1.32
CA ASP A 520 0.54 -31.41 1.21
C ASP A 520 -0.20 -32.39 2.15
N ALA A 521 -1.54 -32.33 2.15
CA ALA A 521 -2.38 -33.22 2.95
C ALA A 521 -2.20 -34.72 2.67
N LYS A 522 -1.62 -35.08 1.50
CA LYS A 522 -1.30 -36.45 1.08
C LYS A 522 0.16 -36.81 1.37
N GLY A 523 0.90 -35.95 2.06
CA GLY A 523 2.31 -36.14 2.40
C GLY A 523 3.28 -35.91 1.24
N ARG A 524 2.84 -35.30 0.14
CA ARG A 524 3.64 -35.05 -1.08
C ARG A 524 4.24 -33.65 -1.06
N ILE A 525 5.45 -33.50 -1.59
CA ILE A 525 6.07 -32.21 -1.87
C ILE A 525 5.94 -31.94 -3.36
N ILE A 526 5.25 -30.85 -3.72
CA ILE A 526 5.04 -30.43 -5.10
C ILE A 526 5.99 -29.28 -5.40
N ILE A 527 6.85 -29.47 -6.41
CA ILE A 527 7.83 -28.48 -6.85
C ILE A 527 7.47 -28.03 -8.26
N GLN A 528 7.40 -26.72 -8.46
CA GLN A 528 7.25 -26.13 -9.78
C GLN A 528 8.53 -25.41 -10.18
N GLN A 529 9.04 -25.72 -11.36
CA GLN A 529 10.23 -25.05 -11.90
C GLN A 529 9.92 -24.42 -13.26
N PHE A 530 10.25 -23.15 -13.38
CA PHE A 530 10.09 -22.36 -14.60
C PHE A 530 11.40 -22.31 -15.39
N PHE A 531 11.35 -22.76 -16.64
CA PHE A 531 12.38 -22.51 -17.66
C PHE A 531 11.83 -21.62 -18.77
N TYR A 532 12.73 -20.96 -19.49
CA TYR A 532 12.40 -20.04 -20.57
C TYR A 532 13.06 -20.47 -21.87
N GLY A 533 12.48 -20.08 -23.00
CA GLY A 533 12.90 -20.52 -24.32
C GLY A 533 14.25 -19.99 -24.80
N ASP A 534 14.89 -19.10 -24.06
CA ASP A 534 16.18 -18.49 -24.42
C ASP A 534 17.34 -19.50 -24.49
N GLU A 535 18.51 -19.03 -24.97
CA GLU A 535 19.71 -19.86 -25.12
C GLU A 535 20.10 -20.55 -23.81
N ASP A 536 19.99 -19.83 -22.70
CA ASP A 536 20.34 -20.32 -21.37
C ASP A 536 19.38 -21.45 -20.93
N GLY A 537 18.07 -21.25 -21.09
CA GLY A 537 17.06 -22.27 -20.79
C GLY A 537 17.23 -23.52 -21.63
N ARG A 538 17.47 -23.38 -22.95
CA ARG A 538 17.76 -24.51 -23.85
C ARG A 538 19.04 -25.25 -23.47
N THR A 539 20.05 -24.54 -22.97
CA THR A 539 21.34 -25.10 -22.56
C THR A 539 21.25 -25.84 -21.23
N PHE A 540 20.57 -25.26 -20.22
CA PHE A 540 20.52 -25.82 -18.87
C PHE A 540 19.40 -26.84 -18.64
N PHE A 541 18.32 -26.82 -19.42
CA PHE A 541 17.22 -27.78 -19.26
C PHE A 541 17.66 -29.26 -19.42
N PRO A 542 18.44 -29.66 -20.45
CA PRO A 542 18.92 -31.03 -20.56
C PRO A 542 19.80 -31.44 -19.38
N MET A 543 20.67 -30.54 -18.90
CA MET A 543 21.51 -30.79 -17.73
C MET A 543 20.67 -31.02 -16.46
N PHE A 544 19.63 -30.21 -16.27
CA PHE A 544 18.66 -30.38 -15.20
C PHE A 544 17.97 -31.74 -15.28
N VAL A 545 17.35 -32.09 -16.41
CA VAL A 545 16.65 -33.38 -16.56
C VAL A 545 17.61 -34.57 -16.36
N ASN A 546 18.84 -34.46 -16.84
CA ASN A 546 19.84 -35.53 -16.70
C ASN A 546 20.31 -35.72 -15.26
N SER A 547 20.26 -34.72 -14.37
CA SER A 547 20.65 -34.89 -12.96
C SER A 547 19.73 -35.86 -12.20
N PHE A 548 18.51 -36.09 -12.71
CA PHE A 548 17.52 -37.01 -12.15
C PHE A 548 17.53 -38.40 -12.80
N ARG A 549 18.45 -38.69 -13.74
CA ARG A 549 18.60 -40.04 -14.34
C ARG A 549 19.33 -41.01 -13.41
N ASN A 550 18.70 -41.34 -12.28
CA ASN A 550 19.21 -42.34 -11.33
C ASN A 550 18.05 -43.12 -10.70
N GLY A 551 18.36 -44.16 -9.92
CA GLY A 551 17.37 -45.08 -9.35
C GLY A 551 16.42 -44.48 -8.30
N ASN A 552 16.56 -43.20 -7.94
CA ASN A 552 15.69 -42.51 -6.99
C ASN A 552 14.53 -41.77 -7.66
N TRP A 553 14.48 -41.71 -8.98
CA TRP A 553 13.51 -40.89 -9.72
C TRP A 553 12.91 -41.64 -10.91
N LYS A 554 11.64 -41.34 -11.19
CA LYS A 554 10.93 -41.73 -12.42
C LYS A 554 10.57 -40.46 -13.19
N MET A 555 10.63 -40.53 -14.52
CA MET A 555 10.33 -39.39 -15.37
C MET A 555 9.22 -39.71 -16.37
N GLN A 556 8.32 -38.76 -16.54
CA GLN A 556 7.29 -38.72 -17.58
C GLN A 556 7.42 -37.39 -18.33
N SER A 557 7.19 -37.41 -19.64
CA SER A 557 7.39 -36.23 -20.49
C SER A 557 6.27 -36.18 -21.53
N ASN A 558 5.77 -34.99 -21.80
CA ASN A 558 4.85 -34.71 -22.91
C ASN A 558 5.43 -33.56 -23.76
N ASN A 559 4.65 -32.96 -24.66
CA ASN A 559 5.17 -31.90 -25.53
C ASN A 559 5.48 -30.58 -24.80
N GLN A 560 4.93 -30.34 -23.61
CA GLN A 560 4.98 -29.05 -22.92
C GLN A 560 5.80 -29.08 -21.62
N TRP A 561 5.82 -30.19 -20.88
CA TRP A 561 6.55 -30.30 -19.61
C TRP A 561 7.12 -31.70 -19.35
N VAL A 562 7.97 -31.77 -18.33
CA VAL A 562 8.50 -33.01 -17.76
C VAL A 562 8.06 -33.09 -16.29
N THR A 563 7.58 -34.27 -15.91
CA THR A 563 7.24 -34.63 -14.54
C THR A 563 8.30 -35.60 -14.01
N ILE A 564 8.95 -35.23 -12.91
CA ILE A 564 9.99 -36.03 -12.25
C ILE A 564 9.49 -36.37 -10.85
N SER A 565 9.24 -37.64 -10.57
CA SER A 565 8.73 -38.08 -9.26
C SER A 565 9.74 -38.96 -8.55
N SER A 566 9.88 -38.82 -7.23
CA SER A 566 10.71 -39.71 -6.45
C SER A 566 10.14 -41.14 -6.44
N THR A 567 11.02 -42.12 -6.41
CA THR A 567 10.69 -43.55 -6.24
C THR A 567 11.06 -44.06 -4.85
N LYS A 568 11.81 -43.27 -4.07
CA LYS A 568 12.28 -43.60 -2.72
C LYS A 568 12.23 -42.39 -1.80
N GLY A 569 11.85 -42.60 -0.54
CA GLY A 569 11.78 -41.56 0.49
C GLY A 569 10.43 -40.84 0.49
N VAL A 570 10.44 -39.57 0.89
CA VAL A 570 9.25 -38.69 0.82
C VAL A 570 8.82 -38.54 -0.65
N PRO A 571 7.52 -38.61 -0.95
CA PRO A 571 7.01 -38.34 -2.29
C PRO A 571 7.30 -36.89 -2.69
N VAL A 572 8.24 -36.70 -3.62
CA VAL A 572 8.57 -35.39 -4.20
C VAL A 572 8.25 -35.47 -5.68
N THR A 573 7.48 -34.51 -6.20
CA THR A 573 7.22 -34.41 -7.64
C THR A 573 7.58 -33.03 -8.15
N ILE A 574 8.46 -32.99 -9.14
CA ILE A 574 8.89 -31.78 -9.83
C ILE A 574 8.13 -31.70 -11.15
N TYR A 575 7.48 -30.57 -11.37
CA TYR A 575 6.89 -30.19 -12.63
C TYR A 575 7.73 -29.06 -13.23
N THR A 576 8.29 -29.32 -14.41
CA THR A 576 9.12 -28.33 -15.12
C THR A 576 8.65 -28.19 -16.56
N ASN A 577 8.28 -26.98 -16.97
CA ASN A 577 7.96 -26.72 -18.37
C ASN A 577 9.22 -26.89 -19.24
N LYS A 578 9.03 -27.22 -20.51
CA LYS A 578 10.11 -27.24 -21.51
C LYS A 578 10.43 -25.81 -21.96
N PRO A 579 11.70 -25.47 -22.21
CA PRO A 579 12.11 -24.19 -22.80
C PRO A 579 11.80 -24.17 -24.30
N LEU A 580 10.51 -24.10 -24.65
CA LEU A 580 10.05 -24.00 -26.04
C LEU A 580 10.31 -22.60 -26.59
N ASP A 581 10.19 -22.38 -27.90
CA ASP A 581 10.56 -21.12 -28.56
C ASP A 581 9.88 -19.88 -27.95
N GLU A 582 10.68 -19.03 -27.31
CA GLU A 582 10.30 -17.78 -26.65
C GLU A 582 9.82 -16.71 -27.63
N LYS A 583 10.35 -16.70 -28.87
CA LYS A 583 9.96 -15.72 -29.90
C LYS A 583 8.56 -15.98 -30.43
N GLN A 584 8.09 -17.22 -30.29
CA GLN A 584 6.73 -17.63 -30.61
C GLN A 584 5.83 -17.69 -29.36
N GLY A 585 6.36 -17.39 -28.16
CA GLY A 585 5.65 -17.48 -26.89
C GLY A 585 5.27 -18.90 -26.47
N LEU A 586 5.92 -19.93 -27.02
CA LEU A 586 5.56 -21.32 -26.78
C LEU A 586 5.96 -21.80 -25.38
N ASP A 587 7.02 -21.24 -24.81
CA ASP A 587 7.41 -21.47 -23.41
C ASP A 587 6.36 -20.92 -22.44
N ALA A 588 5.89 -19.69 -22.63
CA ALA A 588 4.84 -19.09 -21.82
C ALA A 588 3.52 -19.88 -21.92
N GLN A 589 3.17 -20.37 -23.13
CA GLN A 589 2.03 -21.29 -23.29
C GLN A 589 2.22 -22.61 -22.54
N ALA A 590 3.43 -23.18 -22.55
CA ALA A 590 3.74 -24.39 -21.80
C ALA A 590 3.69 -24.18 -20.27
N GLN A 591 4.14 -23.01 -19.79
CA GLN A 591 4.02 -22.61 -18.38
C GLN A 591 2.55 -22.47 -17.98
N GLY A 592 1.74 -21.75 -18.77
CA GLY A 592 0.30 -21.59 -18.51
C GLY A 592 -0.46 -22.92 -18.53
N ALA A 593 -0.16 -23.79 -19.49
CA ALA A 593 -0.75 -25.13 -19.55
C ALA A 593 -0.37 -26.00 -18.33
N LEU A 594 0.87 -25.88 -17.85
CA LEU A 594 1.30 -26.56 -16.64
C LEU A 594 0.60 -26.01 -15.39
N ASN A 595 0.43 -24.68 -15.27
CA ASN A 595 -0.32 -24.07 -14.16
C ASN A 595 -1.77 -24.59 -14.14
N GLN A 596 -2.43 -24.63 -15.30
CA GLN A 596 -3.79 -25.16 -15.41
C GLN A 596 -3.85 -26.63 -14.98
N TYR A 597 -2.90 -27.45 -15.42
CA TYR A 597 -2.81 -28.85 -15.00
C TYR A 597 -2.64 -28.98 -13.47
N LEU A 598 -1.79 -28.17 -12.86
CA LEU A 598 -1.59 -28.19 -11.40
C LEU A 598 -2.87 -27.81 -10.65
N TYR A 599 -3.56 -26.75 -11.12
CA TYR A 599 -4.83 -26.30 -10.57
C TYR A 599 -5.92 -27.37 -10.69
N ASP A 600 -6.14 -27.92 -11.89
CA ASP A 600 -7.18 -28.92 -12.17
C ASP A 600 -7.01 -30.21 -11.36
N ASN A 601 -5.79 -30.49 -10.89
CA ASN A 601 -5.45 -31.69 -10.12
C ASN A 601 -5.23 -31.44 -8.63
N ASP A 602 -5.53 -30.22 -8.14
CA ASP A 602 -5.32 -29.82 -6.73
C ASP A 602 -3.88 -30.11 -6.28
N LEU A 603 -2.92 -29.64 -7.09
CA LEU A 603 -1.48 -29.78 -6.87
C LEU A 603 -0.89 -28.40 -6.57
N ASN A 604 -0.84 -28.05 -5.29
CA ASN A 604 -0.36 -26.75 -4.84
C ASN A 604 1.16 -26.78 -4.61
N PRO A 605 1.97 -26.08 -5.42
CA PRO A 605 3.43 -26.07 -5.26
C PRO A 605 3.84 -25.49 -3.90
N THR A 606 4.67 -26.22 -3.16
CA THR A 606 5.28 -25.74 -1.90
C THR A 606 6.70 -25.24 -2.12
N MET A 607 7.31 -25.58 -3.25
CA MET A 607 8.58 -25.01 -3.71
C MET A 607 8.45 -24.49 -5.14
N VAL A 608 8.90 -23.26 -5.38
CA VAL A 608 8.95 -22.66 -6.72
C VAL A 608 10.40 -22.30 -7.06
N ILE A 609 10.83 -22.67 -8.27
CA ILE A 609 12.19 -22.43 -8.76
C ILE A 609 12.14 -21.64 -10.07
N HIS A 610 12.76 -20.48 -10.07
CA HIS A 610 12.96 -19.67 -11.28
C HIS A 610 14.31 -19.99 -11.92
N ARG A 611 14.31 -20.56 -13.13
CA ARG A 611 15.49 -20.82 -13.98
C ARG A 611 15.43 -20.00 -15.27
N GLY A 612 15.41 -18.67 -15.12
CA GLY A 612 15.52 -17.72 -16.22
C GLY A 612 16.48 -16.58 -15.89
N HIS A 613 16.69 -15.69 -16.85
CA HIS A 613 17.29 -14.38 -16.60
C HIS A 613 16.35 -13.45 -15.84
N SER A 614 16.90 -12.36 -15.30
CA SER A 614 16.19 -11.37 -14.48
C SER A 614 14.95 -10.78 -15.15
N TYR A 615 14.95 -10.66 -16.48
CA TYR A 615 13.82 -10.13 -17.23
C TYR A 615 12.63 -11.07 -17.33
N TRP A 616 12.83 -12.35 -17.06
CA TRP A 616 11.76 -13.32 -16.95
C TRP A 616 11.14 -13.37 -15.56
N LEU A 617 11.81 -12.79 -14.56
CA LEU A 617 11.35 -12.83 -13.17
C LEU A 617 9.93 -12.27 -12.99
N PRO A 618 9.53 -11.12 -13.58
CA PRO A 618 8.14 -10.65 -13.49
C PRO A 618 7.12 -11.71 -13.93
N SER A 619 7.39 -12.41 -15.03
CA SER A 619 6.51 -13.48 -15.53
C SER A 619 6.43 -14.69 -14.57
N THR A 620 7.52 -15.04 -13.86
CA THR A 620 7.43 -16.04 -12.78
C THR A 620 6.60 -15.52 -11.60
N LEU A 621 6.79 -14.26 -11.19
CA LEU A 621 6.08 -13.68 -10.05
C LEU A 621 4.57 -13.62 -10.30
N ASP A 622 4.13 -13.31 -11.52
CA ASP A 622 2.71 -13.33 -11.92
C ASP A 622 2.08 -14.74 -11.86
N GLN A 623 2.90 -15.79 -11.85
CA GLN A 623 2.50 -17.19 -11.81
C GLN A 623 2.81 -17.87 -10.47
N LEU A 624 3.26 -17.11 -9.47
CA LEU A 624 3.73 -17.65 -8.20
C LEU A 624 2.54 -18.15 -7.36
N SER A 625 2.61 -19.41 -6.91
CA SER A 625 1.59 -19.99 -6.03
C SER A 625 1.70 -19.43 -4.62
N ASP A 626 0.59 -18.97 -4.04
CA ASP A 626 0.50 -18.48 -2.65
C ASP A 626 0.86 -19.54 -1.60
N SER A 627 0.74 -20.82 -1.96
CA SER A 627 1.14 -21.97 -1.15
C SER A 627 2.66 -22.17 -1.05
N ALA A 628 3.46 -21.42 -1.81
CA ALA A 628 4.91 -21.60 -1.83
C ALA A 628 5.52 -21.26 -0.46
N ARG A 629 6.28 -22.20 0.08
CA ARG A 629 7.04 -22.06 1.34
C ARG A 629 8.53 -21.83 1.08
N LEU A 630 9.03 -22.27 -0.08
CA LEU A 630 10.39 -22.03 -0.54
C LEU A 630 10.38 -21.48 -1.97
N VAL A 631 10.98 -20.31 -2.17
CA VAL A 631 11.12 -19.69 -3.49
C VAL A 631 12.60 -19.51 -3.81
N MET A 632 13.07 -20.13 -4.89
CA MET A 632 14.44 -19.98 -5.35
C MET A 632 14.48 -19.13 -6.62
N LEU A 633 15.04 -17.94 -6.51
CA LEU A 633 15.21 -16.99 -7.59
C LEU A 633 16.67 -17.00 -8.06
N GLY A 634 16.97 -17.92 -8.98
CA GLY A 634 18.32 -18.12 -9.52
C GLY A 634 18.73 -17.12 -10.60
N SER A 635 18.15 -15.91 -10.61
CA SER A 635 18.34 -14.88 -11.63
C SER A 635 18.96 -13.60 -11.08
N CYS A 636 19.64 -12.86 -11.96
CA CYS A 636 20.36 -11.62 -11.63
C CYS A 636 19.45 -10.60 -10.92
N GLY A 637 19.88 -9.99 -9.81
CA GLY A 637 19.09 -8.93 -9.16
C GLY A 637 17.76 -9.37 -8.53
N ALA A 638 17.47 -10.69 -8.45
CA ALA A 638 16.21 -11.19 -7.92
C ALA A 638 15.92 -10.75 -6.47
N TYR A 639 16.98 -10.44 -5.71
CA TYR A 639 16.91 -9.84 -4.38
C TYR A 639 16.07 -8.55 -4.33
N GLN A 640 15.89 -7.82 -5.44
CA GLN A 640 15.09 -6.61 -5.48
C GLN A 640 13.57 -6.87 -5.40
N ASN A 641 13.13 -8.11 -5.60
CA ASN A 641 11.71 -8.46 -5.66
C ASN A 641 11.22 -9.24 -4.43
N LEU A 642 11.98 -9.24 -3.33
CA LEU A 642 11.62 -9.94 -2.10
C LEU A 642 10.27 -9.48 -1.54
N SER A 643 9.99 -8.17 -1.57
CA SER A 643 8.72 -7.61 -1.11
C SER A 643 7.53 -8.13 -1.93
N LYS A 644 7.68 -8.22 -3.26
CA LYS A 644 6.64 -8.76 -4.16
C LYS A 644 6.40 -10.25 -3.88
N VAL A 645 7.45 -11.03 -3.67
CA VAL A 645 7.31 -12.44 -3.29
C VAL A 645 6.56 -12.58 -1.98
N LEU A 646 6.90 -11.80 -0.95
CA LEU A 646 6.23 -11.88 0.35
C LEU A 646 4.79 -11.35 0.35
N GLN A 647 4.44 -10.43 -0.55
CA GLN A 647 3.05 -10.03 -0.75
C GLN A 647 2.18 -11.20 -1.25
N ILE A 648 2.76 -12.09 -2.07
CA ILE A 648 2.07 -13.27 -2.61
C ILE A 648 2.17 -14.46 -1.65
N CYS A 649 3.36 -14.66 -1.06
CA CYS A 649 3.71 -15.79 -0.20
C CYS A 649 4.30 -15.28 1.14
N PRO A 650 3.48 -14.86 2.11
CA PRO A 650 3.95 -14.15 3.31
C PRO A 650 4.93 -14.92 4.19
N THR A 651 4.92 -16.26 4.12
CA THR A 651 5.81 -17.11 4.92
C THR A 651 6.90 -17.78 4.08
N ALA A 652 7.10 -17.34 2.83
CA ALA A 652 8.09 -17.96 1.96
C ALA A 652 9.51 -17.65 2.44
N GLN A 653 10.32 -18.70 2.55
CA GLN A 653 11.77 -18.55 2.64
C GLN A 653 12.33 -18.41 1.22
N ILE A 654 13.18 -17.40 1.02
CA ILE A 654 13.64 -17.02 -0.32
C ILE A 654 15.15 -17.26 -0.44
N ILE A 655 15.57 -17.90 -1.54
CA ILE A 655 16.97 -17.93 -1.96
C ILE A 655 17.10 -17.04 -3.18
N SER A 656 18.02 -16.07 -3.17
CA SER A 656 18.19 -15.13 -4.29
C SER A 656 19.65 -14.79 -4.51
N SER A 657 20.04 -14.50 -5.75
CA SER A 657 21.34 -13.91 -6.08
C SER A 657 21.29 -12.38 -6.17
N LYS A 658 22.33 -11.69 -5.68
CA LYS A 658 22.47 -10.23 -5.77
C LYS A 658 22.81 -9.78 -7.20
N GLN A 659 23.90 -10.30 -7.77
CA GLN A 659 24.40 -9.87 -9.07
C GLN A 659 24.08 -10.86 -10.18
N THR A 660 24.72 -12.04 -10.18
CA THR A 660 24.62 -13.00 -11.27
C THR A 660 24.15 -14.37 -10.79
N GLY A 661 23.05 -14.85 -11.36
CA GLY A 661 22.60 -16.23 -11.18
C GLY A 661 23.40 -17.19 -12.07
N ALA A 662 24.36 -17.91 -11.50
CA ALA A 662 25.20 -18.82 -12.29
C ALA A 662 24.65 -20.26 -12.33
N GLY A 663 24.49 -20.83 -13.53
CA GLY A 663 23.93 -22.19 -13.71
C GLY A 663 24.72 -23.31 -13.02
N ASN A 664 26.04 -23.17 -12.94
CA ASN A 664 26.95 -24.08 -12.22
C ASN A 664 26.82 -24.00 -10.68
N ILE A 665 26.19 -22.94 -10.14
CA ILE A 665 25.84 -22.81 -8.71
C ILE A 665 24.39 -23.26 -8.48
N ASN A 666 23.48 -22.78 -9.32
CA ASN A 666 22.05 -23.07 -9.24
C ASN A 666 21.78 -24.58 -9.29
N GLN A 667 22.33 -25.29 -10.27
CA GLN A 667 22.00 -26.70 -10.49
C GLN A 667 22.42 -27.60 -9.31
N PRO A 668 23.66 -27.55 -8.79
CA PRO A 668 24.04 -28.37 -7.65
C PRO A 668 23.29 -27.99 -6.36
N MET A 669 22.96 -26.71 -6.18
CA MET A 669 22.16 -26.23 -5.04
C MET A 669 20.74 -26.81 -5.08
N ILE A 670 20.06 -26.71 -6.22
CA ILE A 670 18.72 -27.28 -6.45
C ILE A 670 18.72 -28.78 -6.19
N ASN A 671 19.66 -29.51 -6.81
CA ASN A 671 19.77 -30.95 -6.64
C ASN A 671 19.94 -31.35 -5.16
N THR A 672 20.75 -30.60 -4.42
CA THR A 672 20.99 -30.85 -3.00
C THR A 672 19.73 -30.61 -2.17
N ILE A 673 19.05 -29.47 -2.36
CA ILE A 673 17.81 -29.14 -1.64
C ILE A 673 16.75 -30.22 -1.88
N ILE A 674 16.54 -30.58 -3.15
CA ILE A 674 15.53 -31.57 -3.53
C ILE A 674 15.85 -32.95 -2.95
N ASP A 675 17.11 -33.35 -2.91
CA ASP A 675 17.48 -34.65 -2.35
C ASP A 675 17.37 -34.68 -0.82
N GLU A 676 17.70 -33.59 -0.09
CA GLU A 676 17.44 -33.49 1.35
C GLU A 676 15.93 -33.60 1.64
N LEU A 677 15.09 -32.91 0.86
CA LEU A 677 13.63 -33.00 0.97
C LEU A 677 13.12 -34.43 0.73
N ARG A 678 13.61 -35.10 -0.32
CA ARG A 678 13.28 -36.50 -0.63
C ARG A 678 13.70 -37.46 0.47
N GLN A 679 14.85 -37.22 1.11
CA GLN A 679 15.31 -38.01 2.26
C GLN A 679 14.48 -37.76 3.54
N GLY A 680 13.55 -36.81 3.51
CA GLY A 680 12.68 -36.47 4.64
C GLY A 680 13.36 -35.59 5.69
N LYS A 681 14.49 -34.96 5.34
CA LYS A 681 15.21 -34.06 6.23
C LYS A 681 14.68 -32.64 6.12
N ASP A 682 14.81 -31.93 7.22
CA ASP A 682 14.56 -30.49 7.28
C ASP A 682 15.66 -29.73 6.55
N LEU A 683 15.32 -28.58 5.95
CA LEU A 683 16.30 -27.72 5.31
C LEU A 683 16.90 -26.81 6.36
N ASN A 684 18.06 -27.17 6.90
CA ASN A 684 18.82 -26.32 7.82
C ASN A 684 19.75 -25.39 7.04
N TRP A 685 19.36 -24.13 6.88
CA TRP A 685 20.07 -23.21 5.99
C TRP A 685 21.51 -22.94 6.40
N PRO A 686 21.85 -22.66 7.68
CA PRO A 686 23.25 -22.48 8.07
C PRO A 686 24.14 -23.69 7.73
N VAL A 687 23.66 -24.91 7.99
CA VAL A 687 24.40 -26.14 7.67
C VAL A 687 24.55 -26.32 6.17
N MET A 688 23.48 -26.12 5.41
CA MET A 688 23.49 -26.24 3.96
C MET A 688 24.39 -25.18 3.31
N TRP A 689 24.36 -23.92 3.78
CA TRP A 689 25.20 -22.85 3.25
C TRP A 689 26.68 -23.09 3.51
N LYS A 690 27.03 -23.63 4.68
CA LYS A 690 28.42 -24.05 4.96
C LYS A 690 28.86 -25.15 3.98
N ARG A 691 27.99 -26.13 3.71
CA ARG A 691 28.25 -27.19 2.72
C ARG A 691 28.38 -26.65 1.30
N PHE A 692 27.52 -25.70 0.91
CA PHE A 692 27.60 -25.04 -0.38
C PHE A 692 28.87 -24.20 -0.54
N GLY A 693 29.30 -23.50 0.52
CA GLY A 693 30.58 -22.77 0.52
C GLY A 693 31.76 -23.68 0.20
N VAL A 694 31.82 -24.87 0.81
CA VAL A 694 32.84 -25.87 0.49
C VAL A 694 32.68 -26.42 -0.93
N LEU A 695 31.45 -26.75 -1.34
CA LEU A 695 31.15 -27.31 -2.68
C LEU A 695 31.57 -26.36 -3.81
N PHE A 696 31.42 -25.06 -3.61
CA PHE A 696 31.70 -24.02 -4.59
C PHE A 696 33.01 -23.28 -4.33
N ASN A 697 33.89 -23.84 -3.49
CA ASN A 697 35.21 -23.27 -3.13
C ASN A 697 35.16 -21.81 -2.66
N HIS A 698 34.07 -21.39 -2.03
CA HIS A 698 33.84 -20.00 -1.61
C HIS A 698 34.02 -18.97 -2.75
N GLY A 699 33.79 -19.39 -4.00
CA GLY A 699 33.95 -18.51 -5.17
C GLY A 699 32.98 -17.33 -5.17
N ASP A 700 33.38 -16.25 -5.84
CA ASP A 700 32.62 -14.99 -5.86
C ASP A 700 31.16 -15.16 -6.31
N LEU A 701 30.92 -16.03 -7.30
CA LEU A 701 29.58 -16.35 -7.80
C LEU A 701 28.66 -16.99 -6.75
N PHE A 702 29.20 -17.73 -5.78
CA PHE A 702 28.41 -18.27 -4.66
C PHE A 702 28.18 -17.22 -3.58
N ASN A 703 29.16 -16.36 -3.32
CA ASN A 703 29.05 -15.30 -2.32
C ASN A 703 27.96 -14.26 -2.67
N ASP A 704 27.56 -14.20 -3.95
CA ASP A 704 26.41 -13.41 -4.41
C ASP A 704 25.05 -13.99 -4.00
N TYR A 705 24.96 -15.27 -3.60
CA TYR A 705 23.70 -15.88 -3.16
C TYR A 705 23.43 -15.57 -1.69
N VAL A 706 22.21 -15.10 -1.43
CA VAL A 706 21.71 -14.77 -0.09
C VAL A 706 20.79 -15.91 0.39
N PRO A 707 21.11 -16.55 1.52
CA PRO A 707 20.22 -17.54 2.13
C PRO A 707 19.01 -16.89 2.81
N PRO A 708 17.93 -17.65 3.08
CA PRO A 708 16.71 -17.12 3.69
C PRO A 708 16.96 -16.31 4.98
N TYR A 709 17.78 -16.83 5.89
CA TYR A 709 18.09 -16.18 7.17
C TYR A 709 18.97 -14.93 7.06
N ARG A 710 19.44 -14.57 5.85
CA ARG A 710 20.20 -13.32 5.58
C ARG A 710 19.43 -12.33 4.71
N ASN A 711 18.19 -12.61 4.33
CA ASN A 711 17.31 -11.66 3.64
C ASN A 711 16.65 -10.73 4.65
N LEU A 712 17.39 -9.75 5.15
CA LEU A 712 16.96 -8.94 6.28
C LEU A 712 15.70 -8.11 6.00
N GLY A 713 15.50 -7.62 4.77
CA GLY A 713 14.27 -6.94 4.38
C GLY A 713 13.05 -7.86 4.38
N ALA A 714 13.23 -9.13 4.00
CA ALA A 714 12.16 -10.13 4.09
C ALA A 714 11.77 -10.40 5.56
N VAL A 715 12.77 -10.55 6.43
CA VAL A 715 12.56 -10.72 7.87
C VAL A 715 11.92 -9.47 8.49
N PHE A 716 12.33 -8.28 8.06
CA PHE A 716 11.76 -7.00 8.49
C PHE A 716 10.26 -6.93 8.19
N ILE A 717 9.86 -7.25 6.95
CA ILE A 717 8.44 -7.21 6.53
C ILE A 717 7.61 -8.16 7.39
N MET A 718 8.07 -9.40 7.58
CA MET A 718 7.37 -10.39 8.40
C MET A 718 7.22 -9.92 9.86
N ALA A 719 8.28 -9.37 10.45
CA ALA A 719 8.26 -8.87 11.82
C ALA A 719 7.34 -7.66 11.99
N TYR A 720 7.40 -6.70 11.08
CA TYR A 720 6.58 -5.49 11.16
C TYR A 720 5.09 -5.79 10.98
N GLN A 721 4.73 -6.68 10.03
CA GLN A 721 3.35 -7.14 9.87
C GLN A 721 2.83 -7.80 11.15
N LYS A 722 3.67 -8.57 11.85
CA LYS A 722 3.30 -9.21 13.11
C LYS A 722 3.08 -8.20 14.23
N GLU A 723 3.94 -7.19 14.36
CA GLU A 723 3.77 -6.12 15.33
C GLU A 723 2.44 -5.37 15.14
N VAL A 724 2.13 -4.96 13.91
CA VAL A 724 0.86 -4.25 13.60
C VAL A 724 -0.36 -5.10 13.93
N MET A 725 -0.35 -6.41 13.60
CA MET A 725 -1.46 -7.30 13.95
C MET A 725 -1.67 -7.41 15.46
N ASN A 726 -0.60 -7.42 16.26
CA ASN A 726 -0.70 -7.50 17.71
C ASN A 726 -1.21 -6.19 18.35
N GLU A 727 -1.21 -5.07 17.64
CA GLU A 727 -1.80 -3.81 18.12
C GLU A 727 -3.30 -3.68 17.82
N GLU A 728 -3.79 -4.46 16.85
CA GLU A 728 -5.21 -4.52 16.47
C GLU A 728 -5.98 -5.58 17.28
N ASP A 729 -5.27 -6.53 17.92
CA ASP A 729 -5.77 -7.54 18.86
C ASP A 729 -5.72 -7.04 20.33
#